data_AF-A0A354BUK6-F1
#
_entry.id   AF-A0A354BUK6-F1
#
_cell.length_a   1.000
_cell.length_b   1.000
_cell.length_c   1.000
_cell.angle_alpha   90.00
_cell.angle_beta   90.00
_cell.angle_gamma   90.00
#
_symmetry.space_group_name_H-M   'P 1'
#
loop_
_entity.id
_entity.type
_entity.pdbx_description
1 polymer ?
#
loop_
_entity_poly.entity_id
_entity_poly.type
_entity_poly.pdbx_seq_one_letter_code
_entity_poly.pdbx_strand_id
1 'polypeptide(L)'
;MSGKSQNIVLLVLFSLSVLSGIPFTEKEQNKAEEDKLRFEIILPNLYRLKDACNSYLLKSGSSAILIDAGSENISGQLKEIGVTKIDWILHTHYHRDQCLGDLKLKRMGSSIAIGRLEKNMLYPVDTISPFKISGRFLLNGTLTDSTFLNSTGTLPTKFLLNGALTDRGRKMEPFEKPGVDRELADGELFNWNQYSIRVINTPGHTEGSVSYLIEVGGKLICFTGDLLMKGGYVRDLYSMQWNYLENPGIDSSLISLQKIRVFEPDCILPSHGGMIDDPNEDIRLLTIRLKEVQKSLQFERAGRWNWSGFVQVSQHVVQDCGTTSQIIIAPDGEALMFDCGSEFTLNRLDVAKKMFGIKRIAIIIPSHWHYDHVDGIPAVADAEGTKIWVWEGLAEHLEFPERFITTCRTGRSIKADRVLSEGEEFIWGGYSFRVYHNPAHMEEQMGLSALIDGLKYFFIGDGSASNKDSHVRSALHCYNGISLATGLIKTAQSFYEADPYLCLPAHSNGFATFEDTREEFMNWAVETTDAIKALLPPAHPEMGYNPYWATFYPAKIKIKPGEKVRMALRLKNCSYGKITGKFRLKSHGNLNFDNEVREYDLAPGEIKDFSFFVKSAATASPGIYIITADILYDNEMFAEFPLGYLELEK
;
A
#
# COMPACT_ATOMS: atom_id res chain seq x y z
N MET A 1 -15.54 1.59 58.03
CA MET A 1 -16.85 1.73 57.36
C MET A 1 -16.59 2.16 55.94
N SER A 2 -16.81 1.23 55.00
CA SER A 2 -16.42 1.28 53.60
C SER A 2 -17.35 2.16 52.76
N GLY A 3 -16.81 3.18 52.11
CA GLY A 3 -17.47 3.96 51.08
C GLY A 3 -17.22 3.33 49.69
N LYS A 4 -18.30 2.98 49.01
CA LYS A 4 -18.34 2.32 47.70
C LYS A 4 -17.99 3.31 46.58
N SER A 5 -17.02 2.96 45.73
CA SER A 5 -16.83 3.55 44.40
C SER A 5 -17.75 2.86 43.40
N GLN A 6 -18.51 3.65 42.63
CA GLN A 6 -19.33 3.17 41.52
C GLN A 6 -18.47 3.14 40.25
N ASN A 7 -18.17 1.93 39.76
CA ASN A 7 -17.71 1.71 38.39
C ASN A 7 -18.94 1.64 37.48
N ILE A 8 -19.04 2.59 36.55
CA ILE A 8 -19.97 2.51 35.41
C ILE A 8 -19.21 1.81 34.29
N VAL A 9 -19.44 0.50 34.15
CA VAL A 9 -19.07 -0.26 32.95
C VAL A 9 -20.27 -0.18 32.00
N LEU A 10 -20.09 0.50 30.88
CA LEU A 10 -21.08 0.61 29.80
C LEU A 10 -21.13 -0.73 29.06
N LEU A 11 -22.14 -1.55 29.36
CA LEU A 11 -22.42 -2.81 28.67
C LEU A 11 -23.12 -2.50 27.34
N VAL A 12 -22.42 -2.71 26.21
CA VAL A 12 -23.02 -2.69 24.87
C VAL A 12 -23.72 -4.03 24.63
N LEU A 13 -25.06 -4.02 24.65
CA LEU A 13 -25.89 -5.16 24.28
C LEU A 13 -25.97 -5.27 22.75
N PHE A 14 -25.28 -6.24 22.16
CA PHE A 14 -25.55 -6.71 20.80
C PHE A 14 -26.73 -7.69 20.82
N SER A 15 -27.82 -7.35 20.14
CA SER A 15 -28.93 -8.25 19.87
C SER A 15 -28.55 -9.22 18.74
N LEU A 16 -28.24 -10.47 19.11
CA LEU A 16 -28.24 -11.60 18.19
C LEU A 16 -29.69 -11.89 17.76
N SER A 17 -29.99 -11.69 16.48
CA SER A 17 -31.09 -12.39 15.81
C SER A 17 -30.49 -13.37 14.80
N VAL A 18 -30.35 -14.62 15.25
CA VAL A 18 -30.06 -15.78 14.42
C VAL A 18 -31.34 -16.09 13.65
N LEU A 19 -31.34 -15.91 12.33
CA LEU A 19 -32.36 -16.49 11.45
C LEU A 19 -31.69 -17.40 10.42
N SER A 20 -31.78 -18.69 10.75
CA SER A 20 -31.87 -19.85 9.86
C SER A 20 -31.03 -19.84 8.57
N GLY A 21 -29.84 -20.44 8.66
CA GLY A 21 -29.09 -20.91 7.50
C GLY A 21 -29.78 -22.13 6.88
N ILE A 22 -30.41 -21.91 5.72
CA ILE A 22 -30.60 -22.95 4.71
C ILE A 22 -29.51 -22.68 3.67
N PRO A 23 -28.58 -23.62 3.39
CA PRO A 23 -27.59 -23.43 2.34
C PRO A 23 -28.30 -23.33 0.98
N PHE A 24 -28.07 -22.22 0.28
CA PHE A 24 -28.53 -22.04 -1.10
C PHE A 24 -27.95 -23.15 -1.98
N THR A 25 -28.76 -23.67 -2.88
CA THR A 25 -28.32 -24.65 -3.87
C THR A 25 -27.33 -24.00 -4.85
N GLU A 26 -26.43 -24.78 -5.44
CA GLU A 26 -25.44 -24.35 -6.45
C GLU A 26 -26.09 -23.56 -7.62
N LYS A 27 -27.37 -23.86 -7.91
CA LYS A 27 -28.19 -23.18 -8.92
C LYS A 27 -28.66 -21.79 -8.48
N GLU A 28 -28.87 -21.58 -7.19
CA GLU A 28 -29.25 -20.27 -6.60
C GLU A 28 -28.02 -19.38 -6.40
N GLN A 29 -26.85 -19.96 -6.14
CA GLN A 29 -25.57 -19.23 -6.12
C GLN A 29 -25.17 -18.74 -7.52
N ASN A 30 -25.27 -19.59 -8.55
CA ASN A 30 -25.02 -19.18 -9.94
C ASN A 30 -26.02 -18.11 -10.41
N LYS A 31 -27.28 -18.19 -9.98
CA LYS A 31 -28.29 -17.16 -10.28
C LYS A 31 -28.02 -15.83 -9.56
N ALA A 32 -27.50 -15.87 -8.33
CA ALA A 32 -27.10 -14.66 -7.60
C ALA A 32 -25.84 -13.99 -8.18
N GLU A 33 -24.92 -14.76 -8.78
CA GLU A 33 -23.80 -14.22 -9.56
C GLU A 33 -24.25 -13.64 -10.91
N GLU A 34 -25.19 -14.29 -11.60
CA GLU A 34 -25.79 -13.78 -12.85
C GLU A 34 -26.67 -12.53 -12.62
N ASP A 35 -27.39 -12.45 -11.49
CA ASP A 35 -28.22 -11.29 -11.13
C ASP A 35 -27.36 -10.08 -10.70
N LYS A 36 -26.10 -10.27 -10.26
CA LYS A 36 -25.17 -9.18 -9.93
C LYS A 36 -24.60 -8.47 -11.16
N LEU A 37 -24.54 -9.14 -12.30
CA LEU A 37 -23.99 -8.59 -13.54
C LEU A 37 -25.04 -7.94 -14.44
N ARG A 38 -26.18 -7.50 -13.90
CA ARG A 38 -27.21 -6.78 -14.67
C ARG A 38 -27.22 -5.30 -14.35
N PHE A 39 -27.65 -4.50 -15.33
CA PHE A 39 -27.87 -3.08 -15.13
C PHE A 39 -29.09 -2.85 -14.21
N GLU A 40 -28.84 -2.21 -13.07
CA GLU A 40 -29.85 -1.69 -12.17
C GLU A 40 -30.30 -0.30 -12.66
N ILE A 41 -31.60 -0.05 -12.74
CA ILE A 41 -32.14 1.28 -13.07
C ILE A 41 -32.07 2.16 -11.83
N ILE A 42 -31.36 3.29 -11.93
CA ILE A 42 -31.29 4.30 -10.86
C ILE A 42 -32.36 5.37 -11.10
N LEU A 43 -32.41 5.90 -12.32
CA LEU A 43 -33.42 6.85 -12.81
C LEU A 43 -33.75 6.50 -14.27
N PRO A 44 -34.84 7.05 -14.85
CA PRO A 44 -35.07 6.93 -16.28
C PRO A 44 -33.83 7.35 -17.09
N ASN A 45 -33.32 6.44 -17.90
CA ASN A 45 -32.09 6.59 -18.70
C ASN A 45 -30.76 6.68 -17.93
N LEU A 46 -30.74 6.37 -16.63
CA LEU A 46 -29.52 6.24 -15.83
C LEU A 46 -29.48 4.86 -15.16
N TYR A 47 -28.44 4.10 -15.48
CA TYR A 47 -28.26 2.72 -15.02
C TYR A 47 -26.95 2.58 -14.26
N ARG A 48 -26.87 1.58 -13.39
CA ARG A 48 -25.64 1.15 -12.72
C ARG A 48 -25.40 -0.32 -12.98
N LEU A 49 -24.17 -0.68 -13.33
CA LEU A 49 -23.68 -2.06 -13.25
C LEU A 49 -22.72 -2.17 -12.07
N LYS A 50 -22.91 -3.17 -11.21
CA LYS A 50 -21.94 -3.51 -10.16
C LYS A 50 -20.95 -4.52 -10.73
N ASP A 51 -19.68 -4.15 -10.79
CA ASP A 51 -18.60 -4.97 -11.32
C ASP A 51 -17.34 -4.79 -10.44
N ALA A 52 -16.14 -4.83 -11.02
CA ALA A 52 -14.90 -4.41 -10.36
C ALA A 52 -14.99 -3.01 -9.72
N CYS A 53 -15.78 -2.13 -10.35
CA CYS A 53 -16.29 -0.89 -9.79
C CYS A 53 -17.78 -0.74 -10.17
N ASN A 54 -18.44 0.30 -9.66
CA ASN A 54 -19.72 0.76 -10.17
C ASN A 54 -19.50 1.48 -11.51
N SER A 55 -20.00 0.89 -12.60
CA SER A 55 -20.04 1.55 -13.90
C SER A 55 -21.41 2.15 -14.15
N TYR A 56 -21.48 3.44 -14.46
CA TYR A 56 -22.75 4.15 -14.65
C TYR A 56 -23.02 4.46 -16.11
N LEU A 57 -24.23 4.21 -16.57
CA LEU A 57 -24.60 4.37 -17.97
C LEU A 57 -25.72 5.41 -18.13
N LEU A 58 -25.45 6.42 -18.95
CA LEU A 58 -26.40 7.45 -19.38
C LEU A 58 -26.89 7.15 -20.80
N LYS A 59 -28.20 6.89 -20.95
CA LYS A 59 -28.78 6.39 -22.20
C LYS A 59 -29.45 7.49 -23.03
N SER A 60 -29.20 7.52 -24.33
CA SER A 60 -29.90 8.36 -25.30
C SER A 60 -30.29 7.55 -26.54
N GLY A 61 -31.58 7.25 -26.69
CA GLY A 61 -32.06 6.35 -27.74
C GLY A 61 -31.41 4.97 -27.61
N SER A 62 -30.66 4.53 -28.63
CA SER A 62 -29.88 3.29 -28.60
C SER A 62 -28.38 3.49 -28.32
N SER A 63 -27.95 4.73 -28.04
CA SER A 63 -26.56 5.08 -27.72
C SER A 63 -26.41 5.41 -26.23
N ALA A 64 -25.20 5.32 -25.70
CA ALA A 64 -24.95 5.65 -24.30
C ALA A 64 -23.56 6.27 -24.06
N ILE A 65 -23.45 6.97 -22.94
CA ILE A 65 -22.18 7.29 -22.28
C ILE A 65 -22.02 6.41 -21.05
N LEU A 66 -20.79 6.03 -20.79
CA LEU A 66 -20.38 5.29 -19.61
C LEU A 66 -19.51 6.19 -18.72
N ILE A 67 -19.76 6.20 -17.41
CA ILE A 67 -18.86 6.74 -16.39
C ILE A 67 -18.18 5.54 -15.73
N ASP A 68 -16.86 5.46 -15.91
CA ASP A 68 -15.99 4.32 -15.57
C ASP A 68 -16.40 2.99 -16.25
N ALA A 69 -15.41 2.23 -16.71
CA ALA A 69 -15.61 1.05 -17.54
C ALA A 69 -15.61 -0.29 -16.79
N GLY A 70 -15.28 -0.32 -15.50
CA GLY A 70 -15.27 -1.56 -14.73
C GLY A 70 -14.44 -2.65 -15.43
N SER A 71 -14.90 -3.90 -15.36
CA SER A 71 -14.29 -5.02 -16.08
C SER A 71 -14.89 -5.21 -17.49
N GLU A 72 -14.48 -6.28 -18.18
CA GLU A 72 -14.97 -6.60 -19.53
C GLU A 72 -16.44 -7.06 -19.61
N ASN A 73 -17.14 -7.16 -18.48
CA ASN A 73 -18.50 -7.70 -18.37
C ASN A 73 -19.58 -6.79 -18.98
N ILE A 74 -19.35 -5.48 -19.06
CA ILE A 74 -20.33 -4.48 -19.54
C ILE A 74 -20.94 -4.84 -20.90
N SER A 75 -20.10 -5.22 -21.85
CA SER A 75 -20.49 -5.47 -23.25
C SER A 75 -21.61 -6.51 -23.40
N GLY A 76 -21.69 -7.50 -22.51
CA GLY A 76 -22.71 -8.55 -22.55
C GLY A 76 -24.10 -8.05 -22.16
N GLN A 77 -24.18 -6.95 -21.42
CA GLN A 77 -25.38 -6.49 -20.73
C GLN A 77 -26.11 -5.35 -21.45
N LEU A 78 -25.44 -4.68 -22.40
CA LEU A 78 -25.97 -3.50 -23.10
C LEU A 78 -27.28 -3.78 -23.86
N LYS A 79 -27.41 -4.99 -24.43
CA LYS A 79 -28.61 -5.37 -25.21
C LYS A 79 -29.87 -5.39 -24.34
N GLU A 80 -29.75 -5.79 -23.07
CA GLU A 80 -30.89 -5.91 -22.16
C GLU A 80 -31.58 -4.56 -21.90
N ILE A 81 -30.80 -3.48 -21.94
CA ILE A 81 -31.28 -2.11 -21.75
C ILE A 81 -31.50 -1.35 -23.08
N GLY A 82 -31.41 -2.05 -24.21
CA GLY A 82 -31.64 -1.48 -25.55
C GLY A 82 -30.54 -0.53 -26.03
N VAL A 83 -29.31 -0.71 -25.54
CA VAL A 83 -28.13 0.04 -25.99
C VAL A 83 -27.36 -0.80 -27.00
N THR A 84 -27.08 -0.22 -28.17
CA THR A 84 -26.32 -0.86 -29.25
C THR A 84 -24.91 -0.29 -29.39
N LYS A 85 -24.64 0.89 -28.80
CA LYS A 85 -23.37 1.59 -28.91
C LYS A 85 -23.07 2.39 -27.66
N ILE A 86 -21.82 2.33 -27.20
CA ILE A 86 -21.26 3.30 -26.26
C ILE A 86 -20.48 4.33 -27.09
N ASP A 87 -20.85 5.61 -27.00
CA ASP A 87 -20.15 6.66 -27.73
C ASP A 87 -18.90 7.11 -26.97
N TRP A 88 -19.04 7.33 -25.65
CA TRP A 88 -17.97 7.78 -24.78
C TRP A 88 -17.89 6.99 -23.48
N ILE A 89 -16.67 6.80 -23.02
CA ILE A 89 -16.31 6.39 -21.66
C ILE A 89 -15.65 7.61 -21.01
N LEU A 90 -16.22 8.10 -19.92
CA LEU A 90 -15.66 9.20 -19.13
C LEU A 90 -15.12 8.60 -17.83
N HIS A 91 -13.80 8.65 -17.65
CA HIS A 91 -13.18 8.14 -16.42
C HIS A 91 -13.15 9.20 -15.34
N THR A 92 -13.52 8.81 -14.12
CA THR A 92 -13.35 9.61 -12.91
C THR A 92 -11.87 9.66 -12.52
N HIS A 93 -11.17 8.54 -12.67
CA HIS A 93 -9.73 8.43 -12.44
C HIS A 93 -9.12 7.21 -13.16
N TYR A 94 -7.79 7.12 -13.23
CA TYR A 94 -7.09 6.09 -14.04
C TYR A 94 -6.96 4.70 -13.42
N HIS A 95 -7.46 4.46 -12.19
CA HIS A 95 -7.20 3.18 -11.52
C HIS A 95 -7.73 2.00 -12.34
N ARG A 96 -7.00 0.89 -12.27
CA ARG A 96 -7.15 -0.25 -13.19
C ARG A 96 -8.58 -0.78 -13.20
N ASP A 97 -9.18 -0.95 -12.03
CA ASP A 97 -10.56 -1.40 -11.84
C ASP A 97 -11.59 -0.51 -12.56
N GLN A 98 -11.29 0.77 -12.79
CA GLN A 98 -12.12 1.68 -13.59
C GLN A 98 -11.94 1.50 -15.10
N CYS A 99 -10.76 1.06 -15.55
CA CYS A 99 -10.37 1.10 -16.97
C CYS A 99 -10.25 -0.29 -17.64
N LEU A 100 -10.46 -1.40 -16.93
CA LEU A 100 -10.28 -2.76 -17.48
C LEU A 100 -11.13 -3.03 -18.73
N GLY A 101 -12.37 -2.53 -18.76
CA GLY A 101 -13.29 -2.66 -19.90
C GLY A 101 -12.90 -1.85 -21.14
N ASP A 102 -11.95 -0.91 -21.04
CA ASP A 102 -11.68 0.11 -22.05
C ASP A 102 -11.28 -0.47 -23.40
N LEU A 103 -10.31 -1.39 -23.44
CA LEU A 103 -9.80 -1.92 -24.72
C LEU A 103 -10.89 -2.62 -25.51
N LYS A 104 -11.71 -3.41 -24.81
CA LYS A 104 -12.82 -4.14 -25.42
C LYS A 104 -13.84 -3.17 -25.99
N LEU A 105 -14.23 -2.16 -25.21
CA LEU A 105 -15.19 -1.14 -25.65
C LEU A 105 -14.63 -0.24 -26.76
N LYS A 106 -13.34 0.11 -26.72
CA LYS A 106 -12.67 0.88 -27.77
C LYS A 106 -12.59 0.10 -29.08
N ARG A 107 -12.31 -1.21 -29.03
CA ARG A 107 -12.41 -2.12 -30.21
C ARG A 107 -13.83 -2.21 -30.76
N MET A 108 -14.85 -1.98 -29.93
CA MET A 108 -16.26 -1.87 -30.34
C MET A 108 -16.66 -0.46 -30.84
N GLY A 109 -15.74 0.50 -30.84
CA GLY A 109 -15.94 1.85 -31.41
C GLY A 109 -16.20 2.96 -30.39
N SER A 110 -16.04 2.71 -29.09
CA SER A 110 -16.15 3.76 -28.05
C SER A 110 -14.94 4.71 -28.07
N SER A 111 -15.18 5.98 -27.74
CA SER A 111 -14.13 6.96 -27.45
C SER A 111 -13.90 7.08 -25.94
N ILE A 112 -12.69 7.45 -25.51
CA ILE A 112 -12.31 7.57 -24.10
C ILE A 112 -11.95 9.02 -23.79
N ALA A 113 -12.52 9.53 -22.69
CA ALA A 113 -12.15 10.80 -22.11
C ALA A 113 -11.78 10.66 -20.64
N ILE A 114 -10.82 11.47 -20.19
CA ILE A 114 -10.34 11.49 -18.81
C ILE A 114 -9.91 12.92 -18.44
N GLY A 115 -9.89 13.23 -17.14
CA GLY A 115 -9.33 14.47 -16.61
C GLY A 115 -7.91 14.74 -17.15
N ARG A 116 -7.66 15.98 -17.56
CA ARG A 116 -6.41 16.40 -18.22
C ARG A 116 -5.15 16.02 -17.44
N LEU A 117 -5.22 16.04 -16.11
CA LEU A 117 -4.09 15.74 -15.23
C LEU A 117 -3.68 14.26 -15.29
N GLU A 118 -4.59 13.36 -15.67
CA GLU A 118 -4.35 11.91 -15.66
C GLU A 118 -4.16 11.30 -17.05
N LYS A 119 -4.27 12.09 -18.12
CA LYS A 119 -4.19 11.58 -19.50
C LYS A 119 -2.97 10.68 -19.77
N ASN A 120 -1.82 11.02 -19.19
CA ASN A 120 -0.55 10.31 -19.39
C ASN A 120 -0.58 8.89 -18.81
N MET A 121 -1.57 8.61 -17.96
CA MET A 121 -1.78 7.31 -17.35
C MET A 121 -2.39 6.30 -18.33
N LEU A 122 -3.18 6.79 -19.28
CA LEU A 122 -3.86 5.97 -20.30
C LEU A 122 -3.20 6.04 -21.68
N TYR A 123 -2.17 6.87 -21.90
CA TYR A 123 -1.40 6.85 -23.15
C TYR A 123 -0.41 5.66 -23.20
N PRO A 124 -0.30 4.97 -24.34
CA PRO A 124 0.58 3.81 -24.50
C PRO A 124 2.05 4.20 -24.35
N VAL A 125 2.77 3.44 -23.50
CA VAL A 125 4.23 3.48 -23.38
C VAL A 125 4.71 2.03 -23.28
N ASP A 126 5.17 1.43 -24.37
CA ASP A 126 5.74 0.06 -24.44
C ASP A 126 5.10 -0.97 -23.47
N THR A 127 3.76 -1.10 -23.49
CA THR A 127 2.98 -1.90 -22.53
C THR A 127 2.59 -3.29 -23.02
N ILE A 128 3.37 -3.91 -23.91
CA ILE A 128 3.06 -5.24 -24.44
C ILE A 128 3.93 -6.29 -23.75
N SER A 129 3.29 -7.31 -23.17
CA SER A 129 3.97 -8.46 -22.58
C SER A 129 4.37 -9.49 -23.66
N PRO A 130 5.62 -10.01 -23.65
CA PRO A 130 6.67 -9.67 -22.71
C PRO A 130 7.26 -8.30 -22.99
N PHE A 131 7.38 -7.47 -21.96
CA PHE A 131 8.07 -6.20 -22.14
C PHE A 131 9.56 -6.46 -22.23
N LYS A 132 10.20 -5.84 -23.23
CA LYS A 132 11.63 -5.98 -23.42
C LYS A 132 12.34 -5.34 -22.25
N ILE A 133 13.29 -6.07 -21.70
CA ILE A 133 14.25 -5.55 -20.75
C ILE A 133 15.21 -4.63 -21.51
N SER A 134 14.77 -3.42 -21.84
CA SER A 134 15.69 -2.37 -22.26
C SER A 134 16.45 -1.90 -21.02
N GLY A 135 17.73 -1.58 -21.14
CA GLY A 135 18.62 -1.21 -20.02
C GLY A 135 18.18 0.00 -19.17
N ARG A 136 16.99 0.57 -19.42
CA ARG A 136 16.30 1.55 -18.56
C ARG A 136 15.52 0.93 -17.40
N PHE A 137 15.16 -0.35 -17.48
CA PHE A 137 14.30 -1.05 -16.50
C PHE A 137 15.10 -1.95 -15.54
N LEU A 138 16.36 -2.24 -15.87
CA LEU A 138 17.30 -2.93 -14.98
C LEU A 138 18.22 -1.90 -14.35
N LEU A 139 18.04 -1.63 -13.05
CA LEU A 139 19.17 -1.22 -12.22
C LEU A 139 19.23 -2.13 -11.00
N ASN A 140 19.77 -3.33 -11.24
CA ASN A 140 20.72 -3.89 -10.30
C ASN A 140 21.96 -2.98 -10.37
N GLY A 141 22.11 -2.03 -9.46
CA GLY A 141 23.30 -1.18 -9.43
C GLY A 141 23.07 0.16 -8.75
N THR A 142 23.66 0.30 -7.56
CA THR A 142 24.16 1.54 -6.95
C THR A 142 23.51 2.86 -7.40
N LEU A 143 22.70 3.43 -6.51
CA LEU A 143 22.41 4.87 -6.48
C LEU A 143 23.70 5.64 -6.15
N THR A 144 24.59 5.85 -7.13
CA THR A 144 25.77 6.71 -6.93
C THR A 144 25.93 7.86 -7.93
N ASP A 145 25.09 7.96 -8.96
CA ASP A 145 25.23 9.05 -9.94
C ASP A 145 24.16 10.14 -9.76
N SER A 146 24.59 11.25 -9.16
CA SER A 146 23.88 12.53 -9.02
C SER A 146 23.71 13.31 -10.34
N THR A 147 23.96 12.69 -11.50
CA THR A 147 23.99 13.36 -12.81
C THR A 147 22.78 13.11 -13.70
N PHE A 148 21.71 12.46 -13.21
CA PHE A 148 20.47 12.25 -13.98
C PHE A 148 19.34 13.19 -13.56
N LEU A 149 19.61 14.51 -13.61
CA LEU A 149 18.58 15.55 -13.67
C LEU A 149 18.41 15.95 -15.13
N ASN A 150 17.28 15.59 -15.73
CA ASN A 150 16.89 16.15 -17.02
C ASN A 150 16.62 17.67 -16.81
N SER A 151 16.81 18.48 -17.84
CA SER A 151 16.63 19.94 -17.83
C SER A 151 15.19 20.45 -17.52
N THR A 152 14.31 19.57 -17.05
CA THR A 152 12.93 19.83 -16.62
C THR A 152 12.68 19.50 -15.14
N GLY A 153 13.72 19.12 -14.37
CA GLY A 153 13.59 18.85 -12.93
C GLY A 153 12.80 17.58 -12.57
N THR A 154 12.42 16.76 -13.55
CA THR A 154 11.71 15.50 -13.35
C THR A 154 12.67 14.31 -13.46
N LEU A 155 12.76 13.52 -12.39
CA LEU A 155 13.40 12.20 -12.38
C LEU A 155 12.87 11.38 -13.57
N PRO A 156 13.72 10.69 -14.35
CA PRO A 156 13.23 9.71 -15.31
C PRO A 156 12.38 8.71 -14.56
N THR A 157 11.13 8.52 -15.01
CA THR A 157 10.20 7.47 -14.56
C THR A 157 10.80 6.10 -14.87
N LYS A 158 11.77 5.69 -14.05
CA LYS A 158 12.33 4.35 -14.00
C LYS A 158 11.27 3.46 -13.40
N PHE A 159 11.01 2.33 -14.05
CA PHE A 159 10.22 1.25 -13.48
C PHE A 159 10.93 0.78 -12.23
N LEU A 160 10.38 1.17 -11.10
CA LEU A 160 11.01 1.02 -9.82
C LEU A 160 9.98 0.42 -8.88
N LEU A 161 10.21 -0.85 -8.59
CA LEU A 161 9.95 -1.39 -7.26
C LEU A 161 10.67 -0.57 -6.16
N ASN A 162 11.59 0.35 -6.51
CA ASN A 162 12.37 1.17 -5.57
C ASN A 162 12.33 2.68 -5.89
N GLY A 163 11.43 3.46 -5.27
CA GLY A 163 11.80 4.84 -4.92
C GLY A 163 11.27 6.01 -5.76
N ALA A 164 10.14 5.88 -6.44
CA ALA A 164 9.27 7.03 -6.70
C ALA A 164 7.82 6.55 -6.73
N LEU A 165 7.16 6.62 -5.57
CA LEU A 165 5.74 6.29 -5.37
C LEU A 165 4.82 7.30 -6.03
N THR A 166 4.98 7.45 -7.34
CA THR A 166 3.82 7.83 -8.12
C THR A 166 3.04 6.51 -8.24
N ASP A 167 2.17 6.17 -7.29
CA ASP A 167 1.11 5.12 -7.30
C ASP A 167 1.36 3.73 -7.99
N ARG A 168 2.60 3.26 -8.25
CA ARG A 168 2.84 2.14 -9.22
C ARG A 168 2.69 0.71 -8.69
N GLY A 169 1.97 0.50 -7.59
CA GLY A 169 1.30 -0.79 -7.33
C GLY A 169 -0.02 -0.92 -8.10
N ARG A 170 -0.63 0.23 -8.47
CA ARG A 170 -1.86 0.35 -9.25
C ARG A 170 -1.70 1.15 -10.54
N LYS A 171 -0.59 1.88 -10.73
CA LYS A 171 -0.29 2.47 -12.05
C LYS A 171 -0.26 1.32 -13.06
N MET A 172 -1.15 1.45 -14.04
CA MET A 172 -1.25 0.66 -15.25
C MET A 172 0.13 0.33 -15.83
N GLU A 173 0.69 -0.81 -15.46
CA GLU A 173 1.90 -1.41 -15.99
C GLU A 173 1.54 -2.86 -16.38
N PRO A 174 2.08 -3.36 -17.49
CA PRO A 174 1.54 -3.36 -18.84
C PRO A 174 0.22 -4.16 -18.97
N PHE A 175 -0.91 -3.46 -18.83
CA PHE A 175 -2.09 -3.75 -19.65
C PHE A 175 -1.95 -2.91 -20.93
N GLU A 176 -2.46 -3.38 -22.06
CA GLU A 176 -2.47 -2.57 -23.28
C GLU A 176 -3.26 -1.28 -22.98
N LYS A 177 -2.57 -0.14 -22.97
CA LYS A 177 -3.22 1.12 -22.60
C LYS A 177 -4.12 1.58 -23.74
N PRO A 178 -5.37 1.97 -23.47
CA PRO A 178 -6.34 2.20 -24.53
C PRO A 178 -6.13 3.52 -25.28
N GLY A 179 -5.26 4.41 -24.77
CA GLY A 179 -5.11 5.77 -25.28
C GLY A 179 -6.28 6.67 -24.89
N VAL A 180 -6.07 7.97 -24.96
CA VAL A 180 -7.09 8.99 -24.66
C VAL A 180 -7.52 9.66 -25.96
N ASP A 181 -8.83 9.76 -26.18
CA ASP A 181 -9.40 10.43 -27.36
C ASP A 181 -9.79 11.88 -27.04
N ARG A 182 -10.06 12.21 -25.76
CA ARG A 182 -10.32 13.57 -25.29
C ARG A 182 -9.83 13.82 -23.86
N GLU A 183 -9.21 14.97 -23.65
CA GLU A 183 -8.86 15.48 -22.32
C GLU A 183 -9.97 16.39 -21.80
N LEU A 184 -10.32 16.27 -20.52
CA LEU A 184 -11.35 17.08 -19.88
C LEU A 184 -10.72 18.06 -18.89
N ALA A 185 -11.08 19.35 -19.00
CA ALA A 185 -10.61 20.40 -18.11
C ALA A 185 -11.59 20.70 -16.96
N ASP A 186 -11.07 21.22 -15.84
CA ASP A 186 -11.91 21.67 -14.72
C ASP A 186 -12.93 22.72 -15.17
N GLY A 187 -14.18 22.57 -14.75
CA GLY A 187 -15.29 23.45 -15.09
C GLY A 187 -15.83 23.30 -16.52
N GLU A 188 -15.23 22.48 -17.37
CA GLU A 188 -15.70 22.22 -18.74
C GLU A 188 -17.11 21.60 -18.74
N LEU A 189 -17.91 21.96 -19.74
CA LEU A 189 -19.17 21.29 -20.05
C LEU A 189 -18.97 20.32 -21.22
N PHE A 190 -19.00 19.03 -20.93
CA PHE A 190 -19.03 17.98 -21.92
C PHE A 190 -20.48 17.76 -22.38
N ASN A 191 -20.80 18.17 -23.60
CA ASN A 191 -22.14 18.03 -24.16
C ASN A 191 -22.23 16.77 -25.05
N TRP A 192 -23.23 15.92 -24.80
CA TRP A 192 -23.56 14.76 -25.63
C TRP A 192 -25.06 14.50 -25.63
N ASN A 193 -25.69 14.55 -26.82
CA ASN A 193 -27.13 14.44 -27.00
C ASN A 193 -27.90 15.37 -26.04
N GLN A 194 -28.79 14.83 -25.20
CA GLN A 194 -29.55 15.61 -24.21
C GLN A 194 -28.79 15.93 -22.92
N TYR A 195 -27.54 15.49 -22.79
CA TYR A 195 -26.78 15.58 -21.54
C TYR A 195 -25.71 16.66 -21.63
N SER A 196 -25.69 17.54 -20.62
CA SER A 196 -24.63 18.51 -20.38
C SER A 196 -23.94 18.15 -19.07
N ILE A 197 -22.72 17.64 -19.16
CA ILE A 197 -21.98 17.06 -18.04
C ILE A 197 -20.88 18.04 -17.63
N ARG A 198 -20.96 18.57 -16.41
CA ARG A 198 -19.91 19.43 -15.86
C ARG A 198 -18.79 18.59 -15.26
N VAL A 199 -17.57 18.92 -15.64
CA VAL A 199 -16.34 18.32 -15.09
C VAL A 199 -15.89 19.15 -13.90
N ILE A 200 -15.54 18.51 -12.78
CA ILE A 200 -15.05 19.15 -11.57
C ILE A 200 -13.78 18.44 -11.14
N ASN A 201 -12.65 19.16 -11.04
CA ASN A 201 -11.44 18.59 -10.46
C ASN A 201 -11.66 18.34 -8.97
N THR A 202 -11.58 17.08 -8.59
CA THR A 202 -11.75 16.60 -7.22
C THR A 202 -10.58 15.70 -6.82
N PRO A 203 -9.35 16.25 -6.75
CA PRO A 203 -8.18 15.52 -6.29
C PRO A 203 -8.40 15.00 -4.86
N GLY A 204 -7.88 13.82 -4.57
CA GLY A 204 -8.05 13.14 -3.29
C GLY A 204 -7.58 11.70 -3.35
N HIS A 205 -8.41 10.83 -3.91
CA HIS A 205 -8.06 9.43 -4.19
C HIS A 205 -6.89 9.32 -5.18
N THR A 206 -6.85 10.17 -6.19
CA THR A 206 -5.67 10.41 -7.02
C THR A 206 -5.43 11.91 -7.18
N GLU A 207 -4.23 12.30 -7.64
CA GLU A 207 -3.87 13.71 -7.87
C GLU A 207 -4.73 14.37 -8.95
N GLY A 208 -5.22 13.59 -9.92
CA GLY A 208 -5.99 14.11 -11.05
C GLY A 208 -7.44 13.64 -11.12
N SER A 209 -7.97 13.02 -10.06
CA SER A 209 -9.37 12.58 -9.97
C SER A 209 -10.35 13.71 -10.31
N VAL A 210 -11.41 13.37 -11.04
CA VAL A 210 -12.50 14.28 -11.39
C VAL A 210 -13.85 13.71 -10.98
N SER A 211 -14.79 14.61 -10.73
CA SER A 211 -16.20 14.31 -10.55
C SER A 211 -17.02 14.86 -11.73
N TYR A 212 -18.11 14.18 -12.07
CA TYR A 212 -19.03 14.58 -13.13
C TYR A 212 -20.39 14.95 -12.55
N LEU A 213 -20.85 16.17 -12.82
CA LEU A 213 -22.13 16.69 -12.34
C LEU A 213 -23.10 16.85 -13.51
N ILE A 214 -24.30 16.30 -13.38
CA ILE A 214 -25.30 16.24 -14.46
C ILE A 214 -26.72 16.28 -13.91
N GLU A 215 -27.65 16.91 -14.64
CA GLU A 215 -29.08 16.79 -14.35
C GLU A 215 -29.70 15.60 -15.10
N VAL A 216 -30.35 14.69 -14.37
CA VAL A 216 -31.06 13.53 -14.92
C VAL A 216 -32.40 13.37 -14.21
N GLY A 217 -33.49 13.35 -14.98
CA GLY A 217 -34.83 13.13 -14.41
C GLY A 217 -35.24 14.20 -13.38
N GLY A 218 -34.77 15.45 -13.55
CA GLY A 218 -35.03 16.56 -12.62
C GLY A 218 -34.24 16.49 -11.31
N LYS A 219 -33.22 15.63 -11.23
CA LYS A 219 -32.29 15.54 -10.10
C LYS A 219 -30.88 15.86 -10.54
N LEU A 220 -30.13 16.57 -9.71
CA LEU A 220 -28.71 16.83 -9.88
C LEU A 220 -27.90 15.65 -9.31
N ILE A 221 -27.26 14.90 -10.21
CA ILE A 221 -26.48 13.71 -9.91
C ILE A 221 -24.99 14.04 -10.01
N CYS A 222 -24.21 13.60 -9.03
CA CYS A 222 -22.75 13.75 -9.02
C CYS A 222 -22.06 12.38 -8.98
N PHE A 223 -21.29 12.04 -10.02
CA PHE A 223 -20.41 10.88 -10.02
C PHE A 223 -19.05 11.29 -9.46
N THR A 224 -18.65 10.73 -8.33
CA THR A 224 -17.50 11.25 -7.55
C THR A 224 -16.24 10.40 -7.63
N GLY A 225 -16.23 9.34 -8.44
CA GLY A 225 -15.14 8.38 -8.38
C GLY A 225 -15.05 7.75 -6.99
N ASP A 226 -13.82 7.60 -6.51
CA ASP A 226 -13.49 7.14 -5.16
C ASP A 226 -13.21 8.28 -4.16
N LEU A 227 -13.63 9.52 -4.46
CA LEU A 227 -13.53 10.65 -3.52
C LEU A 227 -14.27 10.40 -2.20
N LEU A 228 -15.44 9.76 -2.27
CA LEU A 228 -16.37 9.56 -1.15
C LEU A 228 -17.17 8.28 -1.38
N MET A 229 -17.24 7.42 -0.37
CA MET A 229 -18.13 6.25 -0.33
C MET A 229 -19.29 6.48 0.66
N LYS A 230 -20.40 5.77 0.44
CA LYS A 230 -21.60 5.84 1.30
C LYS A 230 -21.27 5.62 2.77
N GLY A 231 -21.81 6.49 3.62
CA GLY A 231 -21.56 6.52 5.06
C GLY A 231 -20.33 7.34 5.45
N GLY A 232 -19.70 8.06 4.51
CA GLY A 232 -18.59 8.98 4.78
C GLY A 232 -17.22 8.32 4.85
N TYR A 233 -16.93 7.31 4.01
CA TYR A 233 -15.64 6.60 3.98
C TYR A 233 -14.84 6.94 2.72
N VAL A 234 -13.54 6.65 2.73
CA VAL A 234 -12.73 6.55 1.51
C VAL A 234 -12.59 5.10 1.10
N ARG A 235 -12.23 4.83 -0.16
CA ARG A 235 -11.94 3.46 -0.62
C ARG A 235 -10.75 2.85 0.09
N ASP A 236 -9.64 3.59 0.11
CA ASP A 236 -8.41 3.20 0.78
C ASP A 236 -7.53 4.43 1.10
N LEU A 237 -6.65 4.29 2.09
CA LEU A 237 -5.73 5.35 2.52
C LEU A 237 -4.49 5.40 1.63
N TYR A 238 -4.01 4.26 1.13
CA TYR A 238 -2.76 4.22 0.36
C TYR A 238 -2.84 4.97 -0.97
N SER A 239 -4.00 5.05 -1.63
CA SER A 239 -4.16 5.88 -2.83
C SER A 239 -4.03 7.37 -2.53
N MET A 240 -4.27 7.77 -1.28
CA MET A 240 -4.14 9.16 -0.82
C MET A 240 -2.68 9.54 -0.46
N GLN A 241 -1.76 8.57 -0.45
CA GLN A 241 -0.33 8.75 -0.14
C GLN A 241 0.49 8.97 -1.43
N TRP A 242 0.29 10.10 -2.10
CA TRP A 242 0.95 10.38 -3.39
C TRP A 242 2.47 10.56 -3.27
N ASN A 243 2.98 10.87 -2.08
CA ASN A 243 4.40 10.94 -1.79
C ASN A 243 4.73 10.00 -0.62
N TYR A 244 5.99 9.55 -0.55
CA TYR A 244 6.45 8.72 0.55
C TYR A 244 6.33 9.47 1.88
N LEU A 245 5.67 8.85 2.87
CA LEU A 245 5.41 9.41 4.21
C LEU A 245 4.58 10.70 4.26
N GLU A 246 3.93 11.10 3.15
CA GLU A 246 3.02 12.24 3.13
C GLU A 246 1.62 11.81 2.68
N ASN A 247 0.61 12.61 3.04
CA ASN A 247 -0.80 12.29 2.75
C ASN A 247 -1.52 13.46 2.04
N PRO A 248 -0.98 14.01 0.93
CA PRO A 248 -1.60 15.16 0.24
C PRO A 248 -3.00 14.87 -0.31
N GLY A 249 -3.35 13.60 -0.50
CA GLY A 249 -4.72 13.20 -0.84
C GLY A 249 -5.74 13.50 0.27
N ILE A 250 -5.35 13.48 1.55
CA ILE A 250 -6.23 13.86 2.66
C ILE A 250 -6.58 15.35 2.57
N ASP A 251 -5.55 16.18 2.41
CA ASP A 251 -5.71 17.63 2.29
C ASP A 251 -6.55 18.00 1.07
N SER A 252 -6.28 17.33 -0.06
CA SER A 252 -6.98 17.55 -1.32
C SER A 252 -8.45 17.10 -1.25
N SER A 253 -8.73 15.96 -0.62
CA SER A 253 -10.10 15.48 -0.40
C SER A 253 -10.92 16.47 0.43
N LEU A 254 -10.35 17.07 1.48
CA LEU A 254 -11.05 18.09 2.29
C LEU A 254 -11.50 19.30 1.44
N ILE A 255 -10.67 19.74 0.49
CA ILE A 255 -11.01 20.83 -0.45
C ILE A 255 -12.05 20.36 -1.48
N SER A 256 -11.86 19.18 -2.06
CA SER A 256 -12.74 18.59 -3.07
C SER A 256 -14.16 18.36 -2.54
N LEU A 257 -14.30 17.89 -1.30
CA LEU A 257 -15.59 17.72 -0.63
C LEU A 257 -16.33 19.06 -0.47
N GLN A 258 -15.61 20.15 -0.18
CA GLN A 258 -16.22 21.48 -0.13
C GLN A 258 -16.70 21.94 -1.50
N LYS A 259 -15.94 21.68 -2.57
CA LYS A 259 -16.36 21.99 -3.95
C LYS A 259 -17.66 21.28 -4.30
N ILE A 260 -17.76 19.97 -4.05
CA ILE A 260 -18.97 19.19 -4.34
C ILE A 260 -20.15 19.69 -3.52
N ARG A 261 -19.96 19.99 -2.23
CA ARG A 261 -21.02 20.48 -1.36
C ARG A 261 -21.68 21.77 -1.86
N VAL A 262 -20.93 22.67 -2.50
CA VAL A 262 -21.46 23.94 -3.05
C VAL A 262 -22.49 23.72 -4.16
N PHE A 263 -22.40 22.60 -4.89
CA PHE A 263 -23.36 22.29 -5.95
C PHE A 263 -24.66 21.67 -5.41
N GLU A 264 -24.73 21.31 -4.12
CA GLU A 264 -25.90 20.72 -3.48
C GLU A 264 -26.51 19.56 -4.30
N PRO A 265 -25.72 18.53 -4.68
CA PRO A 265 -26.25 17.42 -5.46
C PRO A 265 -27.38 16.70 -4.69
N ASP A 266 -28.42 16.28 -5.40
CA ASP A 266 -29.50 15.47 -4.82
C ASP A 266 -29.03 14.05 -4.50
N CYS A 267 -28.01 13.57 -5.23
CA CYS A 267 -27.48 12.23 -5.09
C CYS A 267 -26.00 12.17 -5.54
N ILE A 268 -25.20 11.40 -4.79
CA ILE A 268 -23.83 11.05 -5.18
C ILE A 268 -23.75 9.57 -5.56
N LEU A 269 -23.06 9.29 -6.66
CA LEU A 269 -22.84 7.98 -7.25
C LEU A 269 -21.33 7.66 -7.29
N PRO A 270 -20.81 6.94 -6.28
CA PRO A 270 -19.37 6.64 -6.19
C PRO A 270 -18.96 5.41 -6.98
N SER A 271 -17.68 5.31 -7.36
CA SER A 271 -17.17 4.13 -8.07
C SER A 271 -17.14 2.88 -7.19
N HIS A 272 -17.16 3.01 -5.86
CA HIS A 272 -17.33 1.89 -4.94
C HIS A 272 -18.37 2.14 -3.85
N GLY A 273 -19.03 1.07 -3.43
CA GLY A 273 -20.05 1.10 -2.39
C GLY A 273 -21.44 1.48 -2.89
N GLY A 274 -22.28 1.98 -1.98
CA GLY A 274 -23.68 2.29 -2.24
C GLY A 274 -23.90 3.70 -2.80
N MET A 275 -25.09 3.91 -3.38
CA MET A 275 -25.60 5.24 -3.73
C MET A 275 -25.77 6.09 -2.46
N ILE A 276 -25.43 7.37 -2.54
CA ILE A 276 -25.50 8.34 -1.44
C ILE A 276 -26.73 9.22 -1.65
N ASP A 277 -27.71 9.06 -0.77
CA ASP A 277 -29.00 9.76 -0.81
C ASP A 277 -29.03 11.01 0.07
N ASP A 278 -28.08 11.12 1.01
CA ASP A 278 -27.84 12.33 1.82
C ASP A 278 -26.38 12.78 1.67
N PRO A 279 -26.05 13.47 0.56
CA PRO A 279 -24.68 13.94 0.31
C PRO A 279 -24.11 14.83 1.42
N ASN A 280 -24.94 15.64 2.07
CA ASN A 280 -24.46 16.56 3.10
C ASN A 280 -23.98 15.82 4.35
N GLU A 281 -24.71 14.79 4.79
CA GLU A 281 -24.31 14.00 5.95
C GLU A 281 -23.05 13.17 5.66
N ASP A 282 -22.98 12.50 4.51
CA ASP A 282 -21.81 11.67 4.16
C ASP A 282 -20.55 12.53 3.94
N ILE A 283 -20.67 13.72 3.31
CA ILE A 283 -19.58 14.70 3.21
C ILE A 283 -19.14 15.17 4.61
N ARG A 284 -20.09 15.45 5.52
CA ARG A 284 -19.78 15.89 6.89
C ARG A 284 -19.03 14.81 7.66
N LEU A 285 -19.49 13.55 7.60
CA LEU A 285 -18.86 12.41 8.25
C LEU A 285 -17.44 12.19 7.73
N LEU A 286 -17.24 12.17 6.41
CA LEU A 286 -15.92 12.01 5.81
C LEU A 286 -14.99 13.17 6.19
N THR A 287 -15.49 14.41 6.19
CA THR A 287 -14.71 15.59 6.60
C THR A 287 -14.19 15.46 8.03
N ILE A 288 -14.99 14.94 8.96
CA ILE A 288 -14.57 14.72 10.35
C ILE A 288 -13.46 13.67 10.41
N ARG A 289 -13.66 12.52 9.77
CA ARG A 289 -12.69 11.41 9.76
C ARG A 289 -11.36 11.80 9.14
N LEU A 290 -11.38 12.50 8.00
CA LEU A 290 -10.18 13.01 7.35
C LEU A 290 -9.41 13.96 8.26
N LYS A 291 -10.09 14.83 9.02
CA LYS A 291 -9.42 15.74 9.97
C LYS A 291 -8.78 15.01 11.15
N GLU A 292 -9.43 13.97 11.69
CA GLU A 292 -8.86 13.17 12.78
C GLU A 292 -7.60 12.41 12.31
N VAL A 293 -7.65 11.82 11.11
CA VAL A 293 -6.47 11.18 10.52
C VAL A 293 -5.39 12.21 10.18
N GLN A 294 -5.75 13.36 9.59
CA GLN A 294 -4.81 14.45 9.30
C GLN A 294 -4.06 14.88 10.55
N LYS A 295 -4.77 15.10 11.67
CA LYS A 295 -4.18 15.45 12.97
C LYS A 295 -3.22 14.36 13.47
N SER A 296 -3.57 13.09 13.27
CA SER A 296 -2.78 11.96 13.75
C SER A 296 -1.52 11.72 12.92
N LEU A 297 -1.59 11.95 11.61
CA LEU A 297 -0.48 11.75 10.65
C LEU A 297 0.42 12.98 10.48
N GLN A 298 0.09 14.12 11.11
CA GLN A 298 0.99 15.28 11.18
C GLN A 298 2.21 14.95 12.05
N PHE A 299 3.23 14.37 11.40
CA PHE A 299 4.48 14.02 12.05
C PHE A 299 5.64 14.85 11.51
N GLU A 300 5.96 15.92 12.22
CA GLU A 300 7.22 16.64 12.01
C GLU A 300 8.29 16.09 12.96
N ARG A 301 9.15 15.20 12.44
CA ARG A 301 10.30 14.66 13.17
C ARG A 301 11.11 15.80 13.81
N ALA A 302 11.53 15.64 15.06
CA ALA A 302 12.57 16.48 15.64
C ALA A 302 13.80 16.31 14.75
N GLY A 303 14.13 17.35 13.97
CA GLY A 303 15.11 17.26 12.90
C GLY A 303 16.44 16.70 13.38
N ARG A 304 17.21 16.08 12.49
CA ARG A 304 18.57 15.64 12.82
C ARG A 304 19.41 16.85 13.23
N TRP A 305 20.33 16.68 14.19
CA TRP A 305 21.45 17.62 14.35
C TRP A 305 22.02 17.83 12.94
N ASN A 306 22.25 19.08 12.53
CA ASN A 306 22.68 19.42 11.15
C ASN A 306 24.16 19.03 10.91
N TRP A 307 24.54 17.84 11.35
CA TRP A 307 25.88 17.36 11.53
C TRP A 307 25.95 15.94 10.95
N SER A 308 26.62 15.79 9.82
CA SER A 308 26.86 14.50 9.15
C SER A 308 27.93 13.65 9.86
N GLY A 309 28.20 13.93 11.14
CA GLY A 309 29.25 13.30 11.95
C GLY A 309 28.74 12.18 12.84
N PHE A 310 29.55 11.81 13.82
CA PHE A 310 29.21 10.83 14.86
C PHE A 310 28.94 11.55 16.18
N VAL A 311 27.93 11.09 16.90
CA VAL A 311 27.62 11.55 18.27
C VAL A 311 27.86 10.38 19.21
N GLN A 312 28.82 10.54 20.14
CA GLN A 312 29.01 9.59 21.23
C GLN A 312 27.94 9.86 22.30
N VAL A 313 26.89 9.05 22.27
CA VAL A 313 25.71 9.16 23.16
C VAL A 313 26.09 8.83 24.60
N SER A 314 26.94 7.81 24.77
CA SER A 314 27.55 7.42 26.04
C SER A 314 28.93 6.83 25.79
N GLN A 315 29.63 6.42 26.86
CA GLN A 315 30.99 5.88 26.73
C GLN A 315 31.10 4.79 25.65
N HIS A 316 30.11 3.89 25.57
CA HIS A 316 30.13 2.73 24.69
C HIS A 316 29.04 2.72 23.62
N VAL A 317 28.32 3.83 23.43
CA VAL A 317 27.26 3.94 22.41
C VAL A 317 27.47 5.17 21.55
N VAL A 318 27.53 4.97 20.24
CA VAL A 318 27.71 6.01 19.23
C VAL A 318 26.54 5.97 18.25
N GLN A 319 25.95 7.12 17.97
CA GLN A 319 25.00 7.30 16.89
C GLN A 319 25.70 7.95 15.69
N ASP A 320 25.51 7.37 14.51
CA ASP A 320 25.95 7.98 13.27
C ASP A 320 24.86 8.93 12.72
N CYS A 321 25.06 10.24 12.88
CA CYS A 321 24.09 11.24 12.41
C CYS A 321 24.15 11.48 10.89
N GLY A 322 25.13 10.93 10.19
CA GLY A 322 25.24 10.96 8.72
C GLY A 322 24.61 9.75 8.01
N THR A 323 24.23 8.71 8.76
CA THR A 323 23.61 7.47 8.22
C THR A 323 22.47 7.01 9.12
N THR A 324 22.04 5.75 9.03
CA THR A 324 21.03 5.12 9.89
C THR A 324 21.65 4.32 11.05
N SER A 325 22.98 4.19 11.09
CA SER A 325 23.68 3.25 11.96
C SER A 325 23.83 3.73 13.41
N GLN A 326 23.76 2.78 14.35
CA GLN A 326 24.20 2.95 15.73
C GLN A 326 25.26 1.89 16.06
N ILE A 327 26.30 2.28 16.80
CA ILE A 327 27.45 1.44 17.11
C ILE A 327 27.55 1.28 18.62
N ILE A 328 27.60 0.04 19.09
CA ILE A 328 27.85 -0.34 20.48
C ILE A 328 29.25 -0.93 20.56
N ILE A 329 30.10 -0.35 21.42
CA ILE A 329 31.53 -0.70 21.53
C ILE A 329 31.74 -1.47 22.82
N ALA A 330 32.12 -2.74 22.73
CA ALA A 330 32.46 -3.56 23.88
C ALA A 330 33.77 -3.09 24.54
N PRO A 331 34.02 -3.40 25.82
CA PRO A 331 35.23 -3.00 26.53
C PRO A 331 36.54 -3.50 25.90
N ASP A 332 36.50 -4.60 25.13
CA ASP A 332 37.65 -5.13 24.41
C ASP A 332 37.92 -4.42 23.06
N GLY A 333 37.05 -3.48 22.66
CA GLY A 333 37.13 -2.69 21.44
C GLY A 333 36.46 -3.33 20.23
N GLU A 334 35.83 -4.50 20.36
CA GLU A 334 34.93 -5.01 19.31
C GLU A 334 33.61 -4.25 19.32
N ALA A 335 32.94 -4.13 18.17
CA ALA A 335 31.67 -3.42 18.07
C ALA A 335 30.55 -4.26 17.46
N LEU A 336 29.34 -4.03 17.96
CA LEU A 336 28.08 -4.43 17.35
C LEU A 336 27.46 -3.20 16.71
N MET A 337 26.99 -3.33 15.48
CA MET A 337 26.33 -2.25 14.76
C MET A 337 24.87 -2.60 14.51
N PHE A 338 23.97 -1.69 14.84
CA PHE A 338 22.56 -1.73 14.49
C PHE A 338 22.36 -0.88 13.23
N ASP A 339 21.84 -1.49 12.17
CA ASP A 339 21.78 -0.96 10.80
C ASP A 339 23.13 -0.61 10.13
N CYS A 340 23.20 -0.82 8.81
CA CYS A 340 24.32 -0.49 7.95
C CYS A 340 23.84 -0.12 6.54
N GLY A 341 23.43 1.13 6.38
CA GLY A 341 22.88 1.66 5.13
C GLY A 341 23.84 1.88 3.98
N SER A 342 23.28 2.22 2.82
CA SER A 342 24.02 2.59 1.61
C SER A 342 25.02 3.75 1.81
N GLU A 343 24.74 4.62 2.77
CA GLU A 343 25.50 5.79 3.15
C GLU A 343 26.70 5.45 4.05
N PHE A 344 26.69 4.26 4.68
CA PHE A 344 27.76 3.79 5.55
C PHE A 344 28.88 3.12 4.74
N THR A 345 29.82 3.92 4.25
CA THR A 345 30.96 3.46 3.44
C THR A 345 32.13 2.95 4.29
N LEU A 346 33.07 2.20 3.68
CA LEU A 346 34.31 1.77 4.35
C LEU A 346 35.17 2.95 4.83
N ASN A 347 35.18 4.07 4.10
CA ASN A 347 35.85 5.29 4.57
C ASN A 347 35.21 5.83 5.86
N ARG A 348 33.88 5.76 5.96
CA ARG A 348 33.15 6.19 7.15
C ARG A 348 33.41 5.24 8.32
N LEU A 349 33.50 3.94 8.06
CA LEU A 349 33.97 2.94 9.03
C LEU A 349 35.37 3.27 9.56
N ASP A 350 36.34 3.56 8.67
CA ASP A 350 37.70 3.92 9.07
C ASP A 350 37.74 5.15 9.98
N VAL A 351 36.89 6.15 9.71
CA VAL A 351 36.74 7.33 10.56
C VAL A 351 36.18 6.93 11.93
N ALA A 352 35.11 6.14 11.99
CA ALA A 352 34.55 5.66 13.26
C ALA A 352 35.58 4.87 14.08
N LYS A 353 36.35 3.98 13.44
CA LYS A 353 37.41 3.19 14.09
C LYS A 353 38.48 4.07 14.72
N LYS A 354 38.95 5.09 13.99
CA LYS A 354 39.95 6.05 14.50
C LYS A 354 39.41 6.92 15.63
N MET A 355 38.16 7.36 15.54
CA MET A 355 37.56 8.26 16.53
C MET A 355 37.26 7.56 17.86
N PHE A 356 36.76 6.32 17.81
CA PHE A 356 36.22 5.64 18.99
C PHE A 356 37.02 4.41 19.41
N GLY A 357 38.17 4.16 18.78
CA GLY A 357 39.03 3.03 19.14
C GLY A 357 38.44 1.66 18.80
N ILE A 358 37.53 1.59 17.83
CA ILE A 358 36.91 0.33 17.39
C ILE A 358 37.95 -0.52 16.66
N LYS A 359 38.18 -1.74 17.15
CA LYS A 359 39.10 -2.70 16.54
C LYS A 359 38.47 -3.36 15.31
N ARG A 360 37.21 -3.78 15.43
CA ARG A 360 36.42 -4.38 14.35
C ARG A 360 34.91 -4.29 14.60
N ILE A 361 34.12 -4.37 13.53
CA ILE A 361 32.68 -4.63 13.62
C ILE A 361 32.49 -6.15 13.64
N ALA A 362 32.20 -6.71 14.81
CA ALA A 362 32.03 -8.15 14.98
C ALA A 362 30.64 -8.64 14.56
N ILE A 363 29.60 -7.83 14.81
CA ILE A 363 28.20 -8.17 14.53
C ILE A 363 27.49 -6.98 13.87
N ILE A 364 26.67 -7.25 12.85
CA ILE A 364 25.64 -6.32 12.37
C ILE A 364 24.26 -6.95 12.60
N ILE A 365 23.33 -6.14 13.14
CA ILE A 365 21.91 -6.47 13.28
C ILE A 365 21.09 -5.43 12.52
N PRO A 366 20.49 -5.76 11.37
CA PRO A 366 19.62 -4.84 10.65
C PRO A 366 18.22 -4.76 11.26
N SER A 367 17.63 -3.58 11.25
CA SER A 367 16.29 -3.29 11.73
C SER A 367 15.22 -3.72 10.72
N HIS A 368 15.39 -3.40 9.43
CA HIS A 368 14.52 -3.74 8.30
C HIS A 368 15.28 -3.64 6.97
N TRP A 369 14.69 -4.04 5.84
CA TRP A 369 15.39 -4.22 4.55
C TRP A 369 15.52 -2.99 3.64
N HIS A 370 15.16 -1.78 4.11
CA HIS A 370 15.30 -0.62 3.26
C HIS A 370 16.78 -0.40 2.91
N TYR A 371 17.07 0.00 1.68
CA TYR A 371 18.45 0.06 1.16
C TYR A 371 19.37 0.95 2.02
N ASP A 372 18.83 2.03 2.59
CA ASP A 372 19.50 2.96 3.50
C ASP A 372 19.70 2.40 4.91
N HIS A 373 19.32 1.15 5.17
CA HIS A 373 19.58 0.41 6.41
C HIS A 373 20.43 -0.85 6.20
N VAL A 374 20.52 -1.40 4.98
CA VAL A 374 21.19 -2.71 4.76
C VAL A 374 22.20 -2.75 3.62
N ASP A 375 22.20 -1.81 2.68
CA ASP A 375 23.07 -1.93 1.49
C ASP A 375 24.57 -1.74 1.80
N GLY A 376 24.94 -1.25 2.98
CA GLY A 376 26.32 -1.19 3.44
C GLY A 376 26.84 -2.53 4.00
N ILE A 377 25.93 -3.43 4.42
CA ILE A 377 26.28 -4.67 5.13
C ILE A 377 27.32 -5.51 4.37
N PRO A 378 27.17 -5.82 3.07
CA PRO A 378 28.11 -6.71 2.38
C PRO A 378 29.55 -6.19 2.40
N ALA A 379 29.74 -4.89 2.20
CA ALA A 379 31.07 -4.30 2.15
C ALA A 379 31.76 -4.34 3.53
N VAL A 380 31.02 -4.06 4.61
CA VAL A 380 31.56 -4.14 5.97
C VAL A 380 31.83 -5.60 6.37
N ALA A 381 30.92 -6.51 6.04
CA ALA A 381 31.09 -7.93 6.32
C ALA A 381 32.33 -8.53 5.64
N ASP A 382 32.56 -8.20 4.37
CA ASP A 382 33.73 -8.65 3.63
C ASP A 382 35.04 -8.06 4.20
N ALA A 383 35.01 -6.79 4.61
CA ALA A 383 36.21 -6.09 5.11
C ALA A 383 36.61 -6.50 6.53
N GLU A 384 35.64 -6.73 7.42
CA GLU A 384 35.88 -6.94 8.86
C GLU A 384 35.64 -8.39 9.32
N GLY A 385 35.14 -9.27 8.43
CA GLY A 385 34.71 -10.63 8.78
C GLY A 385 33.50 -10.65 9.72
N THR A 386 32.63 -9.64 9.60
CA THR A 386 31.47 -9.40 10.47
C THR A 386 30.44 -10.52 10.35
N LYS A 387 29.80 -10.87 11.48
CA LYS A 387 28.65 -11.77 11.51
C LYS A 387 27.35 -11.00 11.35
N ILE A 388 26.46 -11.49 10.48
CA ILE A 388 25.18 -10.86 10.19
C ILE A 388 24.11 -11.62 10.96
N TRP A 389 23.53 -10.99 11.99
CA TRP A 389 22.43 -11.57 12.76
C TRP A 389 21.14 -10.87 12.37
N VAL A 390 20.15 -11.63 11.92
CA VAL A 390 18.90 -11.07 11.39
C VAL A 390 17.75 -11.67 12.17
N TRP A 391 16.76 -10.88 12.57
CA TRP A 391 15.59 -11.45 13.22
C TRP A 391 14.71 -12.22 12.21
N GLU A 392 13.94 -13.17 12.71
CA GLU A 392 13.23 -14.17 11.89
C GLU A 392 12.26 -13.56 10.86
N GLY A 393 11.60 -12.45 11.18
CA GLY A 393 10.70 -11.76 10.24
C GLY A 393 11.42 -11.11 9.05
N LEU A 394 12.71 -10.80 9.17
CA LEU A 394 13.49 -10.12 8.12
C LEU A 394 14.41 -11.06 7.34
N ALA A 395 14.73 -12.24 7.87
CA ALA A 395 15.75 -13.12 7.29
C ALA A 395 15.48 -13.50 5.83
N GLU A 396 14.24 -13.92 5.50
CA GLU A 396 13.90 -14.28 4.13
C GLU A 396 13.94 -13.07 3.18
N HIS A 397 13.45 -11.93 3.65
CA HIS A 397 13.38 -10.68 2.91
C HIS A 397 14.75 -10.18 2.46
N LEU A 398 15.78 -10.39 3.29
CA LEU A 398 17.16 -10.09 2.95
C LEU A 398 17.82 -11.17 2.07
N GLU A 399 17.53 -12.46 2.29
CA GLU A 399 18.13 -13.53 1.48
C GLU A 399 17.55 -13.56 0.05
N PHE A 400 16.24 -13.32 -0.10
CA PHE A 400 15.51 -13.41 -1.37
C PHE A 400 14.58 -12.21 -1.60
N PRO A 401 15.12 -10.99 -1.74
CA PRO A 401 14.30 -9.78 -1.85
C PRO A 401 13.34 -9.83 -3.05
N GLU A 402 13.65 -10.53 -4.14
CA GLU A 402 12.78 -10.64 -5.33
C GLU A 402 11.48 -11.40 -5.11
N ARG A 403 11.35 -12.11 -3.99
CA ARG A 403 10.10 -12.81 -3.64
C ARG A 403 9.00 -11.87 -3.17
N PHE A 404 9.30 -10.60 -2.95
CA PHE A 404 8.39 -9.63 -2.36
C PHE A 404 8.27 -8.36 -3.19
N ILE A 405 7.11 -7.70 -3.12
CA ILE A 405 6.84 -6.39 -3.74
C ILE A 405 6.58 -5.41 -2.61
N THR A 406 7.47 -4.44 -2.43
CA THR A 406 7.31 -3.34 -1.47
C THR A 406 8.16 -2.14 -1.90
N THR A 407 8.09 -1.06 -1.13
CA THR A 407 8.91 0.15 -1.22
C THR A 407 10.35 -0.03 -0.74
N CYS A 408 11.26 0.78 -1.29
CA CYS A 408 12.64 0.98 -0.81
C CYS A 408 13.48 -0.30 -0.59
N ARG A 409 13.10 -1.42 -1.23
CA ARG A 409 13.69 -2.74 -1.05
C ARG A 409 15.18 -2.79 -1.43
N THR A 410 16.00 -3.51 -0.68
CA THR A 410 17.37 -3.79 -1.13
C THR A 410 17.43 -4.54 -2.47
N GLY A 411 18.43 -4.21 -3.28
CA GLY A 411 18.76 -4.95 -4.50
C GLY A 411 19.74 -6.11 -4.28
N ARG A 412 20.20 -6.32 -3.04
CA ARG A 412 21.27 -7.26 -2.70
C ARG A 412 20.70 -8.42 -1.87
N SER A 413 21.17 -9.62 -2.16
CA SER A 413 20.92 -10.77 -1.28
C SER A 413 21.91 -10.72 -0.11
N ILE A 414 21.39 -10.76 1.10
CA ILE A 414 22.16 -10.74 2.36
C ILE A 414 21.71 -11.94 3.19
N LYS A 415 22.63 -12.89 3.39
CA LYS A 415 22.36 -14.11 4.15
C LYS A 415 22.71 -13.93 5.62
N ALA A 416 21.81 -14.32 6.51
CA ALA A 416 22.05 -14.33 7.94
C ALA A 416 23.05 -15.44 8.34
N ASP A 417 24.04 -15.11 9.16
CA ASP A 417 24.86 -16.10 9.90
C ASP A 417 24.09 -16.68 11.09
N ARG A 418 23.18 -15.90 11.68
CA ARG A 418 22.30 -16.30 12.79
C ARG A 418 20.93 -15.66 12.61
N VAL A 419 19.88 -16.45 12.85
CA VAL A 419 18.51 -15.95 12.93
C VAL A 419 18.12 -15.76 14.39
N LEU A 420 17.58 -14.59 14.74
CA LEU A 420 17.10 -14.24 16.08
C LEU A 420 15.58 -14.35 16.16
N SER A 421 15.02 -14.78 17.28
CA SER A 421 13.56 -14.86 17.47
C SER A 421 13.00 -13.67 18.27
N GLU A 422 11.69 -13.40 18.11
CA GLU A 422 11.01 -12.38 18.93
C GLU A 422 11.13 -12.71 20.44
N GLY A 423 11.55 -11.71 21.23
CA GLY A 423 11.76 -11.86 22.67
C GLY A 423 13.05 -12.55 23.07
N GLU A 424 13.89 -12.97 22.13
CA GLU A 424 15.18 -13.58 22.41
C GLU A 424 16.09 -12.61 23.19
N GLU A 425 16.67 -13.11 24.28
CA GLU A 425 17.66 -12.41 25.09
C GLU A 425 19.05 -13.01 24.83
N PHE A 426 20.05 -12.14 24.68
CA PHE A 426 21.44 -12.58 24.51
C PHE A 426 22.42 -11.64 25.18
N ILE A 427 23.61 -12.17 25.49
CA ILE A 427 24.72 -11.40 26.04
C ILE A 427 25.83 -11.34 25.00
N TRP A 428 26.35 -10.14 24.75
CA TRP A 428 27.49 -9.92 23.88
C TRP A 428 28.31 -8.72 24.36
N GLY A 429 29.64 -8.81 24.32
CA GLY A 429 30.52 -7.70 24.73
C GLY A 429 30.38 -7.27 26.20
N GLY A 430 29.82 -8.12 27.06
CA GLY A 430 29.51 -7.79 28.47
C GLY A 430 28.17 -7.07 28.68
N TYR A 431 27.38 -6.85 27.62
CA TYR A 431 26.07 -6.19 27.66
C TYR A 431 24.95 -7.19 27.35
N SER A 432 23.75 -6.94 27.87
CA SER A 432 22.56 -7.74 27.58
C SER A 432 21.67 -7.05 26.56
N PHE A 433 21.03 -7.87 25.71
CA PHE A 433 20.18 -7.44 24.61
C PHE A 433 18.88 -8.22 24.60
N ARG A 434 17.82 -7.61 24.06
CA ARG A 434 16.52 -8.27 23.82
C ARG A 434 15.90 -7.81 22.50
N VAL A 435 15.43 -8.77 21.72
CA VAL A 435 14.81 -8.56 20.40
C VAL A 435 13.32 -8.29 20.55
N TYR A 436 12.81 -7.28 19.86
CA TYR A 436 11.39 -6.95 19.79
C TYR A 436 10.94 -6.83 18.34
N HIS A 437 9.74 -7.32 18.03
CA HIS A 437 9.06 -6.98 16.78
C HIS A 437 8.44 -5.58 16.89
N ASN A 438 8.84 -4.65 16.01
CA ASN A 438 8.50 -3.22 16.07
C ASN A 438 7.95 -2.72 14.71
N PRO A 439 6.74 -3.14 14.28
CA PRO A 439 6.30 -3.05 12.88
C PRO A 439 5.67 -1.73 12.38
N ALA A 440 5.84 -0.59 13.05
CA ALA A 440 5.10 0.64 12.70
C ALA A 440 5.56 1.32 11.41
N HIS A 441 6.80 1.08 10.97
CA HIS A 441 7.26 1.54 9.66
C HIS A 441 7.13 0.45 8.62
N MET A 442 7.31 -0.81 9.00
CA MET A 442 7.31 -1.96 8.11
C MET A 442 7.08 -3.22 8.94
N GLU A 443 6.30 -4.18 8.43
CA GLU A 443 6.00 -5.42 9.16
C GLU A 443 7.29 -6.20 9.51
N GLU A 444 8.31 -6.15 8.67
CA GLU A 444 9.60 -6.81 8.89
C GLU A 444 10.57 -6.03 9.80
N GLN A 445 10.11 -4.97 10.47
CA GLN A 445 10.99 -4.16 11.31
C GLN A 445 11.12 -4.70 12.75
N MET A 446 12.35 -4.74 13.25
CA MET A 446 12.66 -5.01 14.66
C MET A 446 13.12 -3.78 15.45
N GLY A 447 12.97 -3.85 16.76
CA GLY A 447 13.64 -3.01 17.75
C GLY A 447 14.58 -3.86 18.62
N LEU A 448 15.65 -3.24 19.13
CA LEU A 448 16.64 -3.91 19.98
C LEU A 448 16.79 -3.15 21.29
N SER A 449 16.42 -3.78 22.40
CA SER A 449 16.72 -3.24 23.74
C SER A 449 18.13 -3.67 24.15
N ALA A 450 18.85 -2.80 24.86
CA ALA A 450 20.13 -3.16 25.46
C ALA A 450 20.32 -2.52 26.84
N LEU A 451 20.99 -3.23 27.76
CA LEU A 451 21.48 -2.66 29.02
C LEU A 451 23.00 -2.47 28.92
N ILE A 452 23.42 -1.21 28.78
CA ILE A 452 24.82 -0.83 28.52
C ILE A 452 25.23 0.16 29.60
N ASP A 453 26.28 -0.17 30.36
CA ASP A 453 26.80 0.63 31.47
C ASP A 453 25.73 1.06 32.50
N GLY A 454 24.72 0.21 32.72
CA GLY A 454 23.61 0.47 33.65
C GLY A 454 22.49 1.34 33.09
N LEU A 455 22.56 1.76 31.81
CA LEU A 455 21.50 2.49 31.12
C LEU A 455 20.77 1.59 30.12
N LYS A 456 19.44 1.73 30.07
CA LYS A 456 18.59 0.96 29.15
C LYS A 456 18.39 1.75 27.86
N TYR A 457 18.84 1.18 26.76
CA TYR A 457 18.71 1.74 25.41
C TYR A 457 17.63 0.97 24.64
N PHE A 458 16.96 1.66 23.73
CA PHE A 458 16.17 1.02 22.68
C PHE A 458 16.59 1.58 21.31
N PHE A 459 17.21 0.72 20.51
CA PHE A 459 17.60 1.00 19.13
C PHE A 459 16.42 0.68 18.23
N ILE A 460 16.04 1.66 17.40
CA ILE A 460 14.86 1.59 16.54
C ILE A 460 15.31 1.99 15.15
N GLY A 461 14.80 1.31 14.12
CA GLY A 461 14.90 1.80 12.75
C GLY A 461 14.02 3.04 12.55
N ASP A 462 13.10 2.96 11.61
CA ASP A 462 12.22 4.06 11.23
C ASP A 462 10.87 4.05 11.95
N GLY A 463 10.65 3.04 12.80
CA GLY A 463 9.36 2.78 13.47
C GLY A 463 8.82 3.93 14.30
N SER A 464 9.69 4.59 15.06
CA SER A 464 9.29 5.66 15.95
C SER A 464 10.41 6.67 16.13
N ALA A 465 10.07 7.94 16.25
CA ALA A 465 10.99 8.98 16.67
C ALA A 465 10.26 10.09 17.46
N SER A 466 11.03 10.94 18.12
CA SER A 466 10.49 12.13 18.77
C SER A 466 10.12 13.19 17.73
N ASN A 467 8.97 13.84 17.90
CA ASN A 467 8.55 14.99 17.09
C ASN A 467 9.11 16.31 17.69
N LYS A 468 8.89 17.44 17.03
CA LYS A 468 9.37 18.76 17.50
C LYS A 468 8.84 19.17 18.88
N ASP A 469 7.72 18.60 19.31
CA ASP A 469 7.10 18.84 20.61
C ASP A 469 7.52 17.81 21.68
N SER A 470 8.57 17.02 21.39
CA SER A 470 9.12 15.96 22.25
C SER A 470 8.24 14.72 22.46
N HIS A 471 7.18 14.58 21.68
CA HIS A 471 6.30 13.41 21.71
C HIS A 471 6.79 12.28 20.79
N VAL A 472 6.66 11.03 21.21
CA VAL A 472 7.04 9.87 20.38
C VAL A 472 5.93 9.55 19.39
N ARG A 473 6.26 9.49 18.09
CA ARG A 473 5.33 9.21 17.00
C ARG A 473 5.97 8.28 15.98
N SER A 474 5.12 7.65 15.16
CA SER A 474 5.54 6.78 14.06
C SER A 474 5.20 7.40 12.72
N ALA A 475 6.09 7.25 11.75
CA ALA A 475 5.82 7.65 10.37
C ALA A 475 5.14 6.47 9.67
N LEU A 476 3.87 6.63 9.28
CA LEU A 476 3.06 5.54 8.73
C LEU A 476 3.02 5.60 7.22
N HIS A 477 3.38 4.49 6.57
CA HIS A 477 3.30 4.37 5.13
C HIS A 477 2.68 3.04 4.73
N CYS A 478 1.50 3.10 4.13
CA CYS A 478 0.72 1.91 3.80
C CYS A 478 1.47 0.94 2.86
N TYR A 479 2.25 1.47 1.90
CA TYR A 479 3.03 0.64 0.97
C TYR A 479 4.23 -0.06 1.61
N ASN A 480 4.54 0.19 2.88
CA ASN A 480 5.51 -0.62 3.63
C ASN A 480 4.86 -1.91 4.21
N GLY A 481 3.58 -2.16 3.94
CA GLY A 481 2.91 -3.43 4.23
C GLY A 481 2.53 -3.66 5.69
N ILE A 482 2.44 -2.58 6.46
CA ILE A 482 2.09 -2.59 7.87
C ILE A 482 0.67 -3.13 8.09
N SER A 483 0.50 -4.04 9.05
CA SER A 483 -0.82 -4.46 9.53
C SER A 483 -1.55 -3.31 10.24
N LEU A 484 -2.78 -2.96 9.83
CA LEU A 484 -3.60 -1.97 10.55
C LEU A 484 -4.03 -2.50 11.93
N ALA A 485 -4.29 -3.81 12.02
CA ALA A 485 -4.74 -4.44 13.24
C ALA A 485 -3.69 -4.39 14.36
N THR A 486 -2.40 -4.49 13.99
CA THR A 486 -1.32 -4.75 14.97
C THR A 486 -0.08 -3.90 14.80
N GLY A 487 0.19 -3.31 13.64
CA GLY A 487 1.48 -2.67 13.32
C GLY A 487 1.89 -1.58 14.31
N LEU A 488 1.08 -0.52 14.38
CA LEU A 488 1.32 0.62 15.25
C LEU A 488 1.20 0.27 16.74
N ILE A 489 0.18 -0.52 17.08
CA ILE A 489 -0.07 -0.95 18.47
C ILE A 489 1.08 -1.81 18.99
N LYS A 490 1.55 -2.79 18.22
CA LYS A 490 2.65 -3.67 18.61
C LYS A 490 3.96 -2.91 18.77
N THR A 491 4.18 -1.88 17.94
CA THR A 491 5.31 -0.95 18.10
C THR A 491 5.23 -0.21 19.43
N ALA A 492 4.07 0.38 19.75
CA ALA A 492 3.89 1.06 21.04
C ALA A 492 4.01 0.09 22.23
N GLN A 493 3.51 -1.15 22.11
CA GLN A 493 3.67 -2.19 23.13
C GLN A 493 5.14 -2.55 23.35
N SER A 494 5.89 -2.79 22.26
CA SER A 494 7.31 -3.10 22.37
C SER A 494 8.11 -1.95 22.99
N PHE A 495 7.78 -0.69 22.67
CA PHE A 495 8.37 0.49 23.30
C PHE A 495 8.03 0.58 24.79
N TYR A 496 6.77 0.30 25.14
CA TYR A 496 6.28 0.31 26.51
C TYR A 496 6.99 -0.74 27.37
N GLU A 497 7.12 -1.96 26.85
CA GLU A 497 7.80 -3.10 27.50
C GLU A 497 9.32 -2.93 27.55
N ALA A 498 9.92 -2.37 26.49
CA ALA A 498 11.33 -2.07 26.43
C ALA A 498 11.72 -1.01 27.47
N ASP A 499 10.78 -0.21 27.99
CA ASP A 499 11.00 0.78 29.06
C ASP A 499 12.34 1.53 28.97
N PRO A 500 12.69 2.08 27.79
CA PRO A 500 14.03 2.61 27.58
C PRO A 500 14.24 3.89 28.35
N TYR A 501 15.46 4.12 28.83
CA TYR A 501 15.88 5.44 29.30
C TYR A 501 16.30 6.35 28.13
N LEU A 502 17.02 5.77 27.15
CA LEU A 502 17.43 6.44 25.90
C LEU A 502 16.93 5.66 24.70
N CYS A 503 16.33 6.36 23.75
CA CYS A 503 15.94 5.80 22.45
C CYS A 503 16.85 6.35 21.36
N LEU A 504 17.31 5.47 20.49
CA LEU A 504 18.16 5.82 19.35
C LEU A 504 17.46 5.39 18.06
N PRO A 505 16.62 6.25 17.49
CA PRO A 505 15.97 5.99 16.22
C PRO A 505 16.94 6.21 15.05
N ALA A 506 16.65 5.59 13.90
CA ALA A 506 17.19 6.02 12.64
C ALA A 506 16.52 7.33 12.19
N HIS A 507 17.17 8.06 11.28
CA HIS A 507 16.61 9.28 10.68
C HIS A 507 16.29 10.45 11.61
N SER A 508 16.53 10.33 12.91
CA SER A 508 16.26 11.35 13.94
C SER A 508 17.30 11.32 15.05
N ASN A 509 17.27 12.32 15.93
CA ASN A 509 18.18 12.36 17.09
C ASN A 509 17.76 11.34 18.14
N GLY A 510 18.76 10.82 18.88
CA GLY A 510 18.51 10.15 20.14
C GLY A 510 17.75 11.05 21.13
N PHE A 511 16.83 10.46 21.89
CA PHE A 511 16.03 11.18 22.88
C PHE A 511 15.88 10.37 24.18
N ALA A 512 15.77 11.08 25.30
CA ALA A 512 15.44 10.49 26.59
C ALA A 512 13.93 10.32 26.72
N THR A 513 13.51 9.32 27.49
CA THR A 513 12.10 9.14 27.87
C THR A 513 11.84 9.69 29.27
N PHE A 514 10.59 10.05 29.52
CA PHE A 514 10.09 10.50 30.80
C PHE A 514 8.94 9.59 31.26
N GLU A 515 8.46 9.81 32.50
CA GLU A 515 7.50 8.93 33.17
C GLU A 515 6.23 8.66 32.33
N ASP A 516 5.73 9.67 31.62
CA ASP A 516 4.51 9.64 30.81
C ASP A 516 4.73 9.25 29.34
N THR A 517 5.97 9.26 28.84
CA THR A 517 6.28 9.10 27.42
C THR A 517 5.71 7.80 26.82
N ARG A 518 5.76 6.71 27.59
CA ARG A 518 5.28 5.38 27.14
C ARG A 518 3.76 5.31 27.07
N GLU A 519 3.08 5.82 28.09
CA GLU A 519 1.62 5.87 28.15
C GLU A 519 1.07 6.79 27.05
N GLU A 520 1.70 7.95 26.86
CA GLU A 520 1.32 8.89 25.81
C GLU A 520 1.48 8.28 24.41
N PHE A 521 2.61 7.60 24.13
CA PHE A 521 2.82 6.94 22.85
C PHE A 521 1.81 5.81 22.60
N MET A 522 1.48 5.04 23.64
CA MET A 522 0.44 4.01 23.57
C MET A 522 -0.93 4.60 23.25
N ASN A 523 -1.32 5.67 23.95
CA ASN A 523 -2.61 6.33 23.73
C ASN A 523 -2.70 6.89 22.31
N TRP A 524 -1.65 7.57 21.84
CA TRP A 524 -1.58 8.07 20.47
C TRP A 524 -1.67 6.92 19.44
N ALA A 525 -1.01 5.80 19.68
CA ALA A 525 -1.05 4.63 18.79
C ALA A 525 -2.47 4.05 18.68
N VAL A 526 -3.20 3.96 19.80
CA VAL A 526 -4.61 3.51 19.83
C VAL A 526 -5.51 4.51 19.09
N GLU A 527 -5.44 5.79 19.45
CA GLU A 527 -6.27 6.85 18.84
C GLU A 527 -6.04 6.96 17.33
N THR A 528 -4.78 6.88 16.89
CA THR A 528 -4.41 6.91 15.47
C THR A 528 -4.95 5.70 14.72
N THR A 529 -4.82 4.50 15.31
CA THR A 529 -5.34 3.27 14.73
C THR A 529 -6.87 3.34 14.57
N ASP A 530 -7.57 3.85 15.58
CA ASP A 530 -9.02 4.00 15.56
C ASP A 530 -9.48 5.07 14.55
N ALA A 531 -8.75 6.18 14.44
CA ALA A 531 -9.01 7.21 13.43
C ALA A 531 -8.86 6.66 12.00
N ILE A 532 -7.81 5.88 11.73
CA ILE A 532 -7.60 5.24 10.42
C ILE A 532 -8.70 4.21 10.15
N LYS A 533 -9.06 3.36 11.12
CA LYS A 533 -10.16 2.40 10.97
C LYS A 533 -11.50 3.09 10.69
N ALA A 534 -11.76 4.23 11.33
CA ALA A 534 -12.99 4.99 11.14
C ALA A 534 -13.08 5.66 9.76
N LEU A 535 -11.94 5.94 9.12
CA LEU A 535 -11.85 6.51 7.77
C LEU A 535 -12.16 5.47 6.67
N LEU A 536 -11.86 4.19 6.93
CA LEU A 536 -11.87 3.10 5.95
C LEU A 536 -13.18 2.30 5.96
N PRO A 537 -13.49 1.51 4.91
CA PRO A 537 -14.71 0.74 4.84
C PRO A 537 -14.82 -0.26 6.01
N PRO A 538 -15.93 -0.27 6.77
CA PRO A 538 -16.02 -1.01 8.04
C PRO A 538 -16.01 -2.53 7.87
N ALA A 539 -16.35 -3.04 6.69
CA ALA A 539 -16.28 -4.47 6.39
C ALA A 539 -14.84 -4.98 6.42
N HIS A 540 -13.90 -4.24 5.81
CA HIS A 540 -12.52 -4.67 5.59
C HIS A 540 -11.52 -3.50 5.71
N PRO A 541 -11.39 -2.84 6.87
CA PRO A 541 -10.52 -1.66 7.01
C PRO A 541 -9.04 -2.00 6.75
N GLU A 542 -8.60 -3.22 7.08
CA GLU A 542 -7.24 -3.68 6.78
C GLU A 542 -6.93 -3.66 5.26
N MET A 543 -7.90 -3.97 4.39
CA MET A 543 -7.70 -3.90 2.93
C MET A 543 -7.58 -2.48 2.40
N GLY A 544 -8.17 -1.51 3.10
CA GLY A 544 -8.05 -0.09 2.82
C GLY A 544 -6.76 0.53 3.34
N TYR A 545 -6.02 -0.18 4.20
CA TYR A 545 -4.75 0.29 4.76
C TYR A 545 -3.54 -0.46 4.20
N ASN A 546 -3.64 -1.78 4.04
CA ASN A 546 -2.55 -2.63 3.58
C ASN A 546 -2.84 -3.12 2.14
N PRO A 547 -2.10 -2.65 1.12
CA PRO A 547 -2.33 -3.06 -0.27
C PRO A 547 -1.88 -4.50 -0.58
N TYR A 548 -1.24 -5.21 0.35
CA TYR A 548 -0.67 -6.55 0.15
C TYR A 548 -1.49 -7.69 0.76
N TRP A 549 -2.79 -7.48 0.98
CA TRP A 549 -3.71 -8.53 1.45
C TRP A 549 -3.85 -9.69 0.44
N ALA A 550 -3.56 -9.46 -0.84
CA ALA A 550 -3.32 -10.48 -1.84
C ALA A 550 -1.97 -10.24 -2.53
N THR A 551 -1.12 -11.27 -2.63
CA THR A 551 0.18 -11.19 -3.31
C THR A 551 0.50 -12.50 -4.02
N PHE A 552 1.29 -12.45 -5.09
CA PHE A 552 1.95 -13.66 -5.59
C PHE A 552 3.23 -13.92 -4.79
N TYR A 553 3.50 -15.19 -4.51
CA TYR A 553 4.72 -15.62 -3.83
C TYR A 553 5.37 -16.81 -4.57
N PRO A 554 6.65 -16.72 -4.98
CA PRO A 554 7.44 -15.49 -5.00
C PRO A 554 6.80 -14.45 -5.95
N ALA A 555 6.90 -13.17 -5.62
CA ALA A 555 6.30 -12.11 -6.42
C ALA A 555 6.97 -11.95 -7.79
N LYS A 556 8.28 -12.21 -7.86
CA LYS A 556 9.03 -12.35 -9.11
C LYS A 556 9.79 -13.67 -9.12
N ILE A 557 9.75 -14.38 -10.24
CA ILE A 557 10.54 -15.60 -10.46
C ILE A 557 11.24 -15.58 -11.82
N LYS A 558 12.46 -16.09 -11.87
CA LYS A 558 13.24 -16.27 -13.10
C LYS A 558 13.06 -17.68 -13.63
N ILE A 559 12.80 -17.82 -14.93
CA ILE A 559 12.57 -19.11 -15.59
C ILE A 559 13.18 -19.16 -17.00
N LYS A 560 13.35 -20.36 -17.54
CA LYS A 560 13.72 -20.61 -18.95
C LYS A 560 12.48 -20.87 -19.81
N PRO A 561 12.57 -20.67 -21.15
CA PRO A 561 11.49 -21.06 -22.06
C PRO A 561 11.14 -22.55 -21.93
N GLY A 562 9.85 -22.86 -21.82
CA GLY A 562 9.34 -24.23 -21.63
C GLY A 562 9.38 -24.75 -20.19
N GLU A 563 10.00 -24.01 -19.26
CA GLU A 563 10.11 -24.41 -17.85
C GLU A 563 8.77 -24.29 -17.13
N LYS A 564 8.55 -25.21 -16.18
CA LYS A 564 7.38 -25.24 -15.29
C LYS A 564 7.86 -24.93 -13.88
N VAL A 565 7.32 -23.88 -13.26
CA VAL A 565 7.67 -23.47 -11.89
C VAL A 565 6.44 -23.38 -11.01
N ARG A 566 6.65 -23.49 -9.70
CA ARG A 566 5.61 -23.35 -8.68
C ARG A 566 5.57 -21.92 -8.17
N MET A 567 4.37 -21.37 -8.08
CA MET A 567 4.07 -20.10 -7.41
C MET A 567 2.84 -20.31 -6.52
N ALA A 568 2.51 -19.33 -5.69
CA ALA A 568 1.28 -19.29 -4.93
C ALA A 568 0.62 -17.91 -5.06
N LEU A 569 -0.71 -17.89 -5.05
CA LEU A 569 -1.46 -16.69 -4.70
C LEU A 569 -1.67 -16.75 -3.18
N ARG A 570 -1.08 -15.80 -2.45
CA ARG A 570 -1.26 -15.62 -1.01
C ARG A 570 -2.43 -14.69 -0.77
N LEU A 571 -3.40 -15.13 0.03
CA LEU A 571 -4.56 -14.32 0.42
C LEU A 571 -4.62 -14.21 1.95
N LYS A 572 -4.91 -13.01 2.46
CA LYS A 572 -5.19 -12.71 3.86
C LYS A 572 -6.67 -12.40 4.04
N ASN A 573 -7.34 -13.07 4.97
CA ASN A 573 -8.67 -12.65 5.39
C ASN A 573 -8.57 -11.43 6.34
N CYS A 574 -8.95 -10.29 5.79
CA CYS A 574 -9.01 -8.98 6.44
C CYS A 574 -10.36 -8.67 7.10
N SER A 575 -11.34 -9.59 7.03
CA SER A 575 -12.65 -9.49 7.67
C SER A 575 -12.63 -10.01 9.10
N TYR A 576 -13.55 -9.51 9.93
CA TYR A 576 -13.83 -10.06 11.26
C TYR A 576 -14.52 -11.42 11.21
N GLY A 577 -15.13 -11.76 10.07
CA GLY A 577 -15.84 -13.01 9.83
C GLY A 577 -15.05 -13.97 8.93
N LYS A 578 -15.54 -15.22 8.88
CA LYS A 578 -15.10 -16.16 7.84
C LYS A 578 -15.51 -15.60 6.48
N ILE A 579 -14.60 -15.67 5.51
CA ILE A 579 -14.89 -15.33 4.12
C ILE A 579 -14.85 -16.58 3.26
N THR A 580 -15.65 -16.56 2.20
CA THR A 580 -15.58 -17.51 1.09
C THR A 580 -15.46 -16.73 -0.20
N GLY A 581 -14.77 -17.29 -1.17
CA GLY A 581 -14.56 -16.61 -2.45
C GLY A 581 -14.03 -17.56 -3.49
N LYS A 582 -13.72 -16.98 -4.65
CA LYS A 582 -13.02 -17.67 -5.72
C LYS A 582 -12.05 -16.73 -6.39
N PHE A 583 -11.00 -17.28 -6.97
CA PHE A 583 -10.13 -16.51 -7.84
C PHE A 583 -9.91 -17.22 -9.17
N ARG A 584 -9.60 -16.43 -10.20
CA ARG A 584 -9.16 -16.89 -11.51
C ARG A 584 -7.81 -16.26 -11.85
N LEU A 585 -6.78 -17.07 -12.07
CA LEU A 585 -5.49 -16.62 -12.59
C LEU A 585 -5.62 -16.15 -14.04
N LYS A 586 -4.92 -15.08 -14.37
CA LYS A 586 -4.86 -14.48 -15.70
C LYS A 586 -3.42 -14.28 -16.10
N SER A 587 -3.10 -14.62 -17.36
CA SER A 587 -1.80 -14.33 -17.95
C SER A 587 -1.94 -13.27 -19.03
N HIS A 588 -0.96 -12.36 -19.07
CA HIS A 588 -0.79 -11.44 -20.19
C HIS A 588 0.40 -11.94 -21.02
N GLY A 589 0.15 -12.85 -21.96
CA GLY A 589 1.15 -13.48 -22.82
C GLY A 589 1.06 -15.01 -22.86
N ASN A 590 2.06 -15.66 -23.44
CA ASN A 590 2.07 -17.11 -23.68
C ASN A 590 2.45 -17.94 -22.43
N LEU A 591 1.71 -17.77 -21.34
CA LEU A 591 1.83 -18.55 -20.10
C LEU A 591 0.59 -19.41 -19.89
N ASN A 592 0.80 -20.65 -19.42
CA ASN A 592 -0.28 -21.58 -19.08
C ASN A 592 -0.22 -21.95 -17.59
N PHE A 593 -1.39 -22.08 -16.97
CA PHE A 593 -1.54 -22.55 -15.59
C PHE A 593 -2.09 -23.97 -15.56
N ASP A 594 -1.76 -24.73 -14.52
CA ASP A 594 -2.35 -26.06 -14.32
C ASP A 594 -3.73 -26.03 -13.64
N ASN A 595 -4.03 -24.97 -12.91
CA ASN A 595 -5.35 -24.68 -12.34
C ASN A 595 -5.62 -23.18 -12.41
N GLU A 596 -6.53 -22.78 -13.27
CA GLU A 596 -6.84 -21.35 -13.46
C GLU A 596 -7.83 -20.82 -12.44
N VAL A 597 -8.82 -21.62 -12.03
CA VAL A 597 -9.88 -21.20 -11.10
C VAL A 597 -9.81 -22.03 -9.82
N ARG A 598 -9.91 -21.36 -8.66
CA ARG A 598 -10.07 -22.03 -7.37
C ARG A 598 -11.00 -21.28 -6.45
N GLU A 599 -11.77 -22.05 -5.69
CA GLU A 599 -12.53 -21.57 -4.55
C GLU A 599 -11.67 -21.58 -3.29
N TYR A 600 -12.03 -20.73 -2.35
CA TYR A 600 -11.41 -20.68 -1.05
C TYR A 600 -12.40 -20.32 0.05
N ASP A 601 -12.03 -20.73 1.25
CA ASP A 601 -12.59 -20.26 2.49
C ASP A 601 -11.45 -19.94 3.46
N LEU A 602 -11.58 -18.83 4.18
CA LEU A 602 -10.55 -18.35 5.10
C LEU A 602 -11.18 -17.92 6.42
N ALA A 603 -10.63 -18.41 7.53
CA ALA A 603 -10.98 -17.95 8.88
C ALA A 603 -10.53 -16.48 9.09
N PRO A 604 -11.12 -15.73 10.04
CA PRO A 604 -10.69 -14.36 10.34
C PRO A 604 -9.18 -14.29 10.61
N GLY A 605 -8.46 -13.41 9.91
CA GLY A 605 -7.01 -13.25 10.03
C GLY A 605 -6.16 -14.36 9.40
N GLU A 606 -6.75 -15.40 8.80
CA GLU A 606 -6.00 -16.47 8.15
C GLU A 606 -5.25 -15.94 6.91
N ILE A 607 -3.98 -16.33 6.79
CA ILE A 607 -3.16 -16.15 5.59
C ILE A 607 -2.93 -17.53 4.97
N LYS A 608 -3.24 -17.68 3.68
CA LYS A 608 -3.12 -18.98 3.00
C LYS A 608 -2.53 -18.85 1.61
N ASP A 609 -1.62 -19.78 1.30
CA ASP A 609 -0.94 -19.89 0.01
C ASP A 609 -1.64 -20.91 -0.89
N PHE A 610 -2.25 -20.42 -1.96
CA PHE A 610 -2.86 -21.26 -2.99
C PHE A 610 -1.84 -21.57 -4.07
N SER A 611 -1.10 -22.66 -3.88
CA SER A 611 -0.05 -23.09 -4.82
C SER A 611 -0.60 -23.54 -6.18
N PHE A 612 0.01 -23.07 -7.26
CA PHE A 612 -0.25 -23.46 -8.64
C PHE A 612 1.08 -23.60 -9.41
N PHE A 613 1.03 -24.23 -10.57
CA PHE A 613 2.17 -24.22 -11.47
C PHE A 613 1.89 -23.35 -12.69
N VAL A 614 2.92 -22.61 -13.09
CA VAL A 614 2.95 -21.83 -14.32
C VAL A 614 4.01 -22.38 -15.25
N LYS A 615 3.68 -22.50 -16.53
CA LYS A 615 4.58 -22.97 -17.58
C LYS A 615 4.63 -21.97 -18.73
N SER A 616 5.83 -21.58 -19.12
CA SER A 616 6.04 -20.79 -20.34
C SER A 616 5.98 -21.66 -21.59
N ALA A 617 5.51 -21.10 -22.70
CA ALA A 617 5.65 -21.76 -24.00
C ALA A 617 7.14 -21.93 -24.35
N ALA A 618 7.52 -23.03 -25.01
CA ALA A 618 8.90 -23.23 -25.48
C ALA A 618 9.34 -22.16 -26.51
N THR A 619 8.38 -21.53 -27.18
CA THR A 619 8.58 -20.43 -28.15
C THR A 619 8.42 -19.04 -27.53
N ALA A 620 8.27 -18.95 -26.20
CA ALA A 620 8.14 -17.67 -25.51
C ALA A 620 9.39 -16.82 -25.70
N SER A 621 9.20 -15.53 -25.99
CA SER A 621 10.31 -14.60 -26.18
C SER A 621 10.88 -14.18 -24.81
N PRO A 622 12.20 -13.98 -24.69
CA PRO A 622 12.80 -13.45 -23.47
C PRO A 622 12.21 -12.10 -23.07
N GLY A 623 12.04 -11.88 -21.78
CA GLY A 623 11.46 -10.66 -21.21
C GLY A 623 10.64 -10.95 -19.96
N ILE A 624 9.92 -9.94 -19.47
CA ILE A 624 9.09 -10.09 -18.27
C ILE A 624 7.63 -10.25 -18.68
N TYR A 625 7.02 -11.31 -18.18
CA TYR A 625 5.61 -11.62 -18.30
C TYR A 625 4.91 -11.35 -16.98
N ILE A 626 3.60 -11.08 -17.07
CA ILE A 626 2.78 -10.77 -15.91
C ILE A 626 1.65 -11.77 -15.75
N ILE A 627 1.45 -12.13 -14.49
CA ILE A 627 0.30 -12.86 -13.99
C ILE A 627 -0.52 -11.89 -13.15
N THR A 628 -1.83 -11.96 -13.31
CA THR A 628 -2.81 -11.31 -12.45
C THR A 628 -3.83 -12.33 -11.94
N ALA A 629 -4.73 -11.91 -11.06
CA ALA A 629 -5.88 -12.72 -10.67
C ALA A 629 -7.15 -11.88 -10.66
N ASP A 630 -8.27 -12.45 -11.07
CA ASP A 630 -9.59 -11.95 -10.73
C ASP A 630 -9.98 -12.60 -9.41
N ILE A 631 -10.09 -11.83 -8.32
CA ILE A 631 -10.44 -12.32 -6.97
C ILE A 631 -11.84 -11.84 -6.59
N LEU A 632 -12.78 -12.76 -6.37
CA LEU A 632 -14.05 -12.49 -5.72
C LEU A 632 -13.88 -12.65 -4.22
N TYR A 633 -13.73 -11.54 -3.50
CA TYR A 633 -13.49 -11.49 -2.06
C TYR A 633 -14.73 -10.93 -1.36
N ASP A 634 -15.37 -11.72 -0.50
CA ASP A 634 -16.57 -11.34 0.25
C ASP A 634 -17.62 -10.60 -0.60
N ASN A 635 -17.95 -11.20 -1.76
CA ASN A 635 -18.88 -10.65 -2.75
C ASN A 635 -18.41 -9.40 -3.52
N GLU A 636 -17.21 -8.87 -3.27
CA GLU A 636 -16.57 -7.81 -4.06
C GLU A 636 -15.58 -8.39 -5.08
N MET A 637 -15.60 -7.86 -6.30
CA MET A 637 -14.74 -8.30 -7.39
C MET A 637 -13.49 -7.42 -7.46
N PHE A 638 -12.31 -8.01 -7.29
CA PHE A 638 -11.01 -7.39 -7.53
C PHE A 638 -10.43 -7.98 -8.82
N ALA A 639 -10.61 -7.30 -9.94
CA ALA A 639 -10.19 -7.81 -11.23
C ALA A 639 -8.71 -7.47 -11.53
N GLU A 640 -8.00 -8.44 -12.10
CA GLU A 640 -6.57 -8.36 -12.44
C GLU A 640 -5.64 -7.84 -11.32
N PHE A 641 -5.86 -8.32 -10.10
CA PHE A 641 -5.11 -8.02 -8.89
C PHE A 641 -4.85 -9.30 -8.08
N PRO A 642 -3.65 -9.53 -7.50
CA PRO A 642 -2.44 -8.69 -7.53
C PRO A 642 -1.60 -8.91 -8.79
N LEU A 643 -0.40 -8.31 -8.84
CA LEU A 643 0.58 -8.52 -9.91
C LEU A 643 1.67 -9.52 -9.50
N GLY A 644 2.04 -10.41 -10.41
CA GLY A 644 3.17 -11.32 -10.28
C GLY A 644 3.99 -11.34 -11.56
N TYR A 645 5.31 -11.57 -11.45
CA TYR A 645 6.26 -11.39 -12.54
C TYR A 645 7.05 -12.66 -12.85
N LEU A 646 7.13 -13.00 -14.14
CA LEU A 646 7.97 -14.07 -14.65
C LEU A 646 9.01 -13.49 -15.59
N GLU A 647 10.28 -13.56 -15.18
CA GLU A 647 11.41 -13.15 -16.01
C GLU A 647 11.91 -14.35 -16.81
N LEU A 648 11.65 -14.35 -18.12
CA LEU A 648 12.22 -15.33 -19.04
C LEU A 648 13.60 -14.87 -19.50
N GLU A 649 14.62 -15.61 -19.07
CA GLU A 649 15.99 -15.43 -19.53
C GLU A 649 16.21 -16.09 -20.90
N LYS A 650 17.27 -15.66 -21.60
CA LYS A 650 17.63 -16.15 -22.95
C LYS A 650 18.07 -17.62 -22.96
#